data_AF-Q388G4-F1
#
_entry.id   AF-Q388G4-F1
#
_cell.length_a   1.000
_cell.length_b   1.000
_cell.length_c   1.000
_cell.angle_alpha   90.00
_cell.angle_beta   90.00
_cell.angle_gamma   90.00
#
_symmetry.space_group_name_H-M   'P 1'
#
loop_
_entity.id
_entity.type
_entity.pdbx_description
1 polymer ?
#
loop_
_entity_poly.entity_id
_entity_poly.type
_entity_poly.pdbx_seq_one_letter_code
_entity_poly.pdbx_strand_id
1 'polypeptide(L)'
;MHAVSISLGSTSTIVAVATVSATQTGIESSVPVRVIANSSGHRVTPTMAAFAENNEVLFGEDARALYARAPQVVVPYLFAFAAVANEYQRRGSGVFRNDENNDGSDDIPLDQPLTNLLQRDVEAAAKLHYKGHCPFQREDGSDILRFGFRPPHEGDDDDDGSAAKEQTLLPADEMMVMFFDHIKRHTIDGACGLVATAADSDQEKSTQSDDQEARVVLTVVVPRHLFPEAAAPDVETDSPKGANSDSAEEGGTDSDGKDTPFFRRCSSLQWVRNAVGRSHLGSVAAHISVIFADEAVLLGMDTLPCRPHQSHRMAGHHFLLPPTVVESTKPAPAWPSARVLVVDWGALGVSLTAHRLEGGCLLSEMRSRFLRASQTAPTGHNTRGKTYYLASNICGGGVAVDLALRDCLAKNFIQTQRRVLGYQSFADFPARAQRRLLMAVEEKKLALSKAAQVPVEIEALAEGVDLRDNVTFSRTRVNASLRGEWGVLDGFEKVLREYLQETPGDKDKEELINVVVLCGGMLQIPFVAQSLRQLFVQYASVTSSNRLQFSRDLVVMEAGACTTMCVEGNGDSAGSGSARVPHTVEGTGSIGAEELACVGGCLHSYHIALAVIKKREVRLGGQKEGSKNVRVGHKGATPALSWRKQRRAEEANRVWHALTRGAVDSSKEAVDSTSGELLILQRPVFLLLHSGVEELRLALSQQQGPNDSCFHLPSSVLTVLFAAHTALPARVLVPLQEGKRGPIVLYLFTEEEKQKNGDAIADGLVSLSPLTDKGLVLGGPTDGGEHKYYVVFTLRPSNAGNRGDLDGEEVGSVNGRVRISGVSTAKFMNLAVQLVRTTSEAAEPQVVMSSNLQASVMVDL
;
A
#
# COMPACT_ATOMS: atom_id res chain seq x y z
N MET A 1 -8.03 11.28 18.78
CA MET A 1 -8.17 9.95 18.16
C MET A 1 -6.79 9.30 18.09
N HIS A 2 -6.75 7.98 17.93
CA HIS A 2 -5.51 7.24 17.71
C HIS A 2 -5.49 6.66 16.30
N ALA A 3 -4.38 6.86 15.60
CA ALA A 3 -4.08 6.16 14.36
C ALA A 3 -3.28 4.91 14.71
N VAL A 4 -3.79 3.74 14.36
CA VAL A 4 -3.21 2.44 14.72
C VAL A 4 -2.96 1.66 13.45
N SER A 5 -1.82 0.98 13.38
CA SER A 5 -1.56 0.00 12.34
C SER A 5 -1.16 -1.32 12.94
N ILE A 6 -1.64 -2.41 12.34
CA ILE A 6 -1.26 -3.78 12.64
C ILE A 6 -0.69 -4.37 11.36
N SER A 7 0.60 -4.63 11.32
CA SER A 7 1.25 -5.33 10.21
C SER A 7 1.29 -6.82 10.50
N LEU A 8 0.63 -7.63 9.67
CA LEU A 8 0.51 -9.08 9.81
C LEU A 8 1.49 -9.78 8.85
N GLY A 9 2.67 -10.14 9.33
CA GLY A 9 3.57 -11.03 8.59
C GLY A 9 3.18 -12.50 8.73
N SER A 10 3.87 -13.38 8.01
CA SER A 10 3.70 -14.82 8.21
C SER A 10 4.22 -15.27 9.59
N THR A 11 5.30 -14.67 10.09
CA THR A 11 5.92 -15.03 11.39
C THR A 11 5.72 -14.01 12.49
N SER A 12 5.50 -12.76 12.13
CA SER A 12 5.64 -11.61 13.02
C SER A 12 4.51 -10.61 12.80
N THR A 13 3.95 -10.13 13.91
CA THR A 13 2.97 -9.05 13.95
C THR A 13 3.59 -7.84 14.64
N ILE A 14 3.48 -6.67 14.04
CA ILE A 14 4.00 -5.40 14.56
C ILE A 14 2.84 -4.42 14.70
N VAL A 15 2.87 -3.60 15.76
CA VAL A 15 1.86 -2.56 16.01
C VAL A 15 2.53 -1.19 16.08
N ALA A 16 1.97 -0.22 15.37
CA ALA A 16 2.38 1.17 15.42
C ALA A 16 1.20 2.08 15.76
N VAL A 17 1.45 3.11 16.58
CA VAL A 17 0.43 4.05 17.06
C VAL A 17 0.92 5.48 16.93
N ALA A 18 0.03 6.37 16.49
CA ALA A 18 0.20 7.82 16.51
C ALA A 18 -1.03 8.49 17.12
N THR A 19 -0.82 9.53 17.94
CA THR A 19 -1.90 10.35 18.50
C THR A 19 -2.27 11.45 17.52
N VAL A 20 -3.57 11.61 17.27
CA VAL A 20 -4.09 12.59 16.31
C VAL A 20 -4.96 13.60 17.04
N SER A 21 -4.56 14.87 16.98
CA SER A 21 -5.25 16.02 17.58
C SER A 21 -5.46 17.14 16.55
N ALA A 22 -6.59 17.83 16.65
CA ALA A 22 -6.92 19.00 15.85
C ALA A 22 -6.00 20.21 16.10
N THR A 23 -5.44 20.31 17.32
CA THR A 23 -4.73 21.49 17.83
C THR A 23 -3.22 21.41 17.69
N GLN A 24 -2.67 20.48 16.89
CA GLN A 24 -1.23 20.42 16.64
C GLN A 24 -0.79 21.64 15.80
N THR A 25 -0.59 22.76 16.48
CA THR A 25 0.04 24.01 16.02
C THR A 25 1.50 24.10 16.48
N GLY A 26 2.08 22.98 16.91
CA GLY A 26 3.45 22.89 17.41
C GLY A 26 4.48 22.68 16.31
N ILE A 27 5.72 23.11 16.56
CA ILE A 27 6.90 23.07 15.66
C ILE A 27 7.36 21.63 15.32
N GLU A 28 6.63 20.59 15.74
CA GLU A 28 6.97 19.21 15.39
C GLU A 28 6.78 18.97 13.90
N SER A 29 7.90 18.80 13.20
CA SER A 29 8.00 18.69 11.75
C SER A 29 7.77 17.26 11.22
N SER A 30 7.19 16.34 11.99
CA SER A 30 6.93 14.97 11.52
C SER A 30 5.84 14.27 12.32
N VAL A 31 5.01 13.45 11.67
CA VAL A 31 4.02 12.59 12.35
C VAL A 31 4.70 11.73 13.43
N PRO A 32 4.23 11.75 14.68
CA PRO A 32 4.86 11.02 15.79
C PRO A 32 4.45 9.54 15.80
N VAL A 33 4.83 8.78 14.76
CA VAL A 33 4.59 7.34 14.69
C VAL A 33 5.52 6.60 15.65
N ARG A 34 4.96 5.75 16.51
CA ARG A 34 5.73 4.91 17.44
C ARG A 34 5.38 3.45 17.27
N VAL A 35 6.39 2.60 17.10
CA VAL A 35 6.24 1.14 17.18
C VAL A 35 6.11 0.75 18.65
N ILE A 36 5.05 0.01 18.98
CA ILE A 36 4.65 -0.31 20.35
C ILE A 36 5.13 -1.71 20.70
N ALA A 37 5.74 -1.84 21.88
CA ALA A 37 6.05 -3.14 22.45
C ALA A 37 4.80 -3.79 23.05
N ASN A 38 4.67 -5.11 22.90
CA ASN A 38 3.66 -5.89 23.59
C ASN A 38 3.90 -5.92 25.11
N SER A 39 2.99 -6.54 25.86
CA SER A 39 3.08 -6.66 27.32
C SER A 39 4.35 -7.36 27.81
N SER A 40 5.01 -8.15 26.96
CA SER A 40 6.29 -8.82 27.25
C SER A 40 7.52 -7.94 26.94
N GLY A 41 7.32 -6.72 26.44
CA GLY A 41 8.39 -5.78 26.10
C GLY A 41 8.98 -5.97 24.70
N HIS A 42 8.42 -6.85 23.87
CA HIS A 42 8.88 -7.08 22.50
C HIS A 42 8.10 -6.24 21.49
N ARG A 43 8.79 -5.63 20.52
CA ARG A 43 8.16 -4.87 19.42
C ARG A 43 7.49 -5.75 18.35
N VAL A 44 7.73 -7.05 18.44
CA VAL A 44 7.22 -8.06 17.52
C VAL A 44 6.48 -9.09 18.35
N THR A 45 5.28 -9.44 17.93
CA THR A 45 4.50 -10.55 18.50
C THR A 45 4.47 -11.69 17.48
N PRO A 46 4.87 -12.92 17.84
CA PRO A 46 4.80 -14.06 16.94
C PRO A 46 3.38 -14.30 16.38
N THR A 47 3.25 -14.47 15.06
CA THR A 47 1.95 -14.73 14.40
C THR A 47 1.61 -16.22 14.46
N MET A 48 1.31 -16.69 15.68
CA MET A 48 1.02 -18.09 15.99
C MET A 48 0.03 -18.23 17.13
N ALA A 49 -0.60 -19.38 17.19
CA ALA A 49 -1.53 -19.78 18.24
C ALA A 49 -1.12 -21.11 18.86
N ALA A 50 -1.64 -21.43 20.03
CA ALA A 50 -1.55 -22.76 20.60
C ALA A 50 -2.81 -23.09 21.39
N PHE A 51 -3.30 -24.32 21.24
CA PHE A 51 -4.37 -24.83 22.10
C PHE A 51 -3.81 -25.10 23.52
N ALA A 52 -4.46 -24.54 24.52
CA ALA A 52 -4.17 -24.81 25.92
C ALA A 52 -5.26 -25.66 26.56
N GLU A 53 -5.07 -26.00 27.83
CA GLU A 53 -6.09 -26.66 28.65
C GLU A 53 -7.36 -25.79 28.73
N ASN A 54 -8.53 -26.39 28.97
CA ASN A 54 -9.83 -25.71 29.10
C ASN A 54 -10.37 -25.00 27.84
N ASN A 55 -10.02 -25.46 26.63
CA ASN A 55 -10.44 -24.84 25.35
C ASN A 55 -9.96 -23.39 25.17
N GLU A 56 -8.94 -22.97 25.91
CA GLU A 56 -8.32 -21.65 25.71
C GLU A 56 -7.32 -21.71 24.54
N VAL A 57 -7.18 -20.57 23.85
CA VAL A 57 -6.19 -20.41 22.78
C VAL A 57 -5.19 -19.35 23.19
N LEU A 58 -3.92 -19.75 23.31
CA LEU A 58 -2.81 -18.87 23.57
C LEU A 58 -2.27 -18.32 22.25
N PHE A 59 -1.64 -17.14 22.29
CA PHE A 59 -1.10 -16.47 21.12
C PHE A 59 0.28 -15.89 21.40
N GLY A 60 1.02 -15.55 20.34
CA GLY A 60 2.28 -14.82 20.47
C GLY A 60 3.37 -15.64 21.18
N GLU A 61 4.03 -15.02 22.15
CA GLU A 61 5.13 -15.65 22.90
C GLU A 61 4.67 -16.87 23.71
N ASP A 62 3.45 -16.85 24.23
CA ASP A 62 2.90 -17.96 25.02
C ASP A 62 2.69 -19.20 24.15
N ALA A 63 2.17 -19.01 22.93
CA ALA A 63 2.06 -20.08 21.94
C ALA A 63 3.43 -20.58 21.49
N ARG A 64 4.38 -19.67 21.28
CA ARG A 64 5.76 -19.99 20.90
C ARG A 64 6.45 -20.87 21.95
N ALA A 65 6.29 -20.54 23.22
CA ALA A 65 6.93 -21.24 24.34
C ALA A 65 6.51 -22.72 24.43
N LEU A 66 5.28 -23.05 24.01
CA LEU A 66 4.77 -24.42 24.04
C LEU A 66 5.39 -25.33 22.98
N TYR A 67 5.89 -24.79 21.87
CA TYR A 67 6.35 -25.60 20.73
C TYR A 67 7.41 -26.64 21.11
N ALA A 68 8.34 -26.29 22.01
CA ALA A 68 9.39 -27.21 22.43
C ALA A 68 8.84 -28.43 23.19
N ARG A 69 7.77 -28.25 23.98
CA ARG A 69 7.20 -29.30 24.86
C ARG A 69 6.04 -30.04 24.20
N ALA A 70 5.12 -29.31 23.58
CA ALA A 70 3.89 -29.81 22.97
C ALA A 70 3.71 -29.17 21.59
N PRO A 71 4.47 -29.60 20.57
CA PRO A 71 4.36 -29.02 19.23
C PRO A 71 2.96 -29.21 18.62
N GLN A 72 2.27 -30.31 18.93
CA GLN A 72 1.01 -30.71 18.29
C GLN A 72 -0.18 -29.79 18.60
N VAL A 73 -0.05 -28.93 19.63
CA VAL A 73 -1.04 -27.90 19.94
C VAL A 73 -0.73 -26.57 19.24
N VAL A 74 0.47 -26.39 18.69
CA VAL A 74 0.94 -25.10 18.17
C VAL A 74 0.59 -24.94 16.69
N VAL A 75 -0.01 -23.81 16.35
CA VAL A 75 -0.34 -23.38 14.99
C VAL A 75 0.62 -22.27 14.57
N PRO A 76 1.68 -22.57 13.81
CA PRO A 76 2.56 -21.56 13.23
C PRO A 76 1.90 -20.87 12.03
N TYR A 77 2.43 -19.73 11.61
CA TYR A 77 2.01 -19.02 10.40
C TYR A 77 0.50 -18.76 10.32
N LEU A 78 -0.11 -18.42 11.46
CA LEU A 78 -1.56 -18.35 11.62
C LEU A 78 -2.24 -17.53 10.51
N PHE A 79 -1.71 -16.34 10.22
CA PHE A 79 -2.28 -15.46 9.20
C PHE A 79 -2.18 -16.05 7.77
N ALA A 80 -1.09 -16.75 7.46
CA ALA A 80 -0.91 -17.37 6.15
C ALA A 80 -1.92 -18.51 5.92
N PHE A 81 -2.13 -19.36 6.93
CA PHE A 81 -3.16 -20.40 6.86
C PHE A 81 -4.58 -19.81 6.82
N ALA A 82 -4.85 -18.73 7.56
CA ALA A 82 -6.15 -18.05 7.49
C ALA A 82 -6.41 -17.43 6.10
N ALA A 83 -5.37 -16.90 5.43
CA ALA A 83 -5.49 -16.41 4.06
C ALA A 83 -5.80 -17.54 3.08
N VAL A 84 -5.12 -18.69 3.22
CA VAL A 84 -5.39 -19.92 2.42
C VAL A 84 -6.83 -20.40 2.63
N ALA A 85 -7.29 -20.51 3.89
CA ALA A 85 -8.65 -20.93 4.22
C ALA A 85 -9.72 -20.05 3.54
N ASN A 86 -9.55 -18.73 3.61
CA ASN A 86 -10.50 -17.77 3.04
C ASN A 86 -10.46 -17.75 1.50
N GLU A 87 -9.31 -18.01 0.89
CA GLU A 87 -9.20 -18.17 -0.56
C GLU A 87 -10.00 -19.40 -1.04
N TYR A 88 -9.90 -20.54 -0.34
CA TYR A 88 -10.71 -21.72 -0.67
C TYR A 88 -12.21 -21.46 -0.51
N GLN A 89 -12.60 -20.80 0.57
CA GLN A 89 -14.00 -20.48 0.82
C GLN A 89 -14.58 -19.56 -0.27
N ARG A 90 -13.78 -18.61 -0.78
CA ARG A 90 -14.21 -17.71 -1.87
C ARG A 90 -14.36 -18.42 -3.21
N ARG A 91 -13.51 -19.39 -3.53
CA ARG A 91 -13.59 -20.14 -4.81
C ARG A 91 -14.70 -21.19 -4.83
N GLY A 92 -15.21 -21.59 -3.67
CA GLY A 92 -16.28 -22.58 -3.56
C GLY A 92 -15.85 -24.01 -3.94
N SER A 93 -16.78 -24.95 -3.80
CA SER A 93 -16.57 -26.41 -3.97
C SER A 93 -16.18 -26.86 -5.39
N GLY A 94 -16.23 -25.97 -6.39
CA GLY A 94 -16.13 -26.32 -7.81
C GLY A 94 -14.77 -26.78 -8.33
N VAL A 95 -13.68 -26.68 -7.56
CA VAL A 95 -12.30 -26.95 -8.05
C VAL A 95 -11.73 -28.29 -7.58
N PHE A 96 -12.37 -29.01 -6.64
CA PHE A 96 -11.85 -30.28 -6.09
C PHE A 96 -12.42 -31.54 -6.75
N ARG A 97 -13.08 -31.42 -7.89
CA ARG A 97 -13.73 -32.56 -8.57
C ARG A 97 -12.82 -33.10 -9.67
N ASN A 98 -11.83 -33.91 -9.28
CA ASN A 98 -11.12 -34.98 -10.01
C ASN A 98 -9.68 -35.08 -9.50
N ASP A 99 -9.36 -36.07 -8.67
CA ASP A 99 -8.01 -36.66 -8.58
C ASP A 99 -7.91 -37.96 -7.75
N GLU A 100 -9.01 -38.51 -7.22
CA GLU A 100 -8.96 -39.79 -6.49
C GLU A 100 -9.13 -41.05 -7.36
N ASN A 101 -9.16 -40.95 -8.70
CA ASN A 101 -9.38 -42.10 -9.60
C ASN A 101 -8.43 -42.19 -10.81
N ASN A 102 -7.29 -41.48 -10.82
CA ASN A 102 -6.36 -41.59 -11.96
C ASN A 102 -5.13 -42.44 -11.61
N ASP A 103 -5.26 -43.74 -11.87
CA ASP A 103 -4.15 -44.69 -11.97
C ASP A 103 -3.22 -44.27 -13.13
N GLY A 104 -1.94 -43.98 -12.83
CA GLY A 104 -0.84 -44.33 -13.73
C GLY A 104 -0.49 -43.40 -14.91
N SER A 105 -0.89 -42.13 -14.94
CA SER A 105 -0.34 -41.16 -15.92
C SER A 105 0.18 -39.89 -15.24
N ASP A 106 1.47 -39.59 -15.42
CA ASP A 106 2.21 -38.42 -14.90
C ASP A 106 1.74 -37.04 -15.44
N ASP A 107 0.56 -36.96 -16.07
CA ASP A 107 0.00 -35.72 -16.60
C ASP A 107 -0.94 -35.06 -15.58
N ILE A 108 -0.37 -34.21 -14.73
CA ILE A 108 -1.11 -33.34 -13.80
C ILE A 108 -1.86 -32.26 -14.60
N PRO A 109 -3.17 -32.02 -14.36
CA PRO A 109 -3.92 -30.97 -15.05
C PRO A 109 -3.23 -29.60 -14.96
N LEU A 110 -3.07 -28.91 -16.10
CA LEU A 110 -2.31 -27.65 -16.22
C LEU A 110 -2.85 -26.47 -15.39
N ASP A 111 -4.07 -26.55 -14.86
CA ASP A 111 -4.76 -25.47 -14.14
C ASP A 111 -4.94 -25.78 -12.65
N GLN A 112 -3.86 -26.10 -11.93
CA GLN A 112 -3.93 -26.06 -10.47
C GLN A 112 -4.16 -24.60 -10.01
N PRO A 113 -5.18 -24.33 -9.19
CA PRO A 113 -5.43 -22.97 -8.70
C PRO A 113 -4.22 -22.50 -7.87
N LEU A 114 -3.83 -21.23 -8.04
CA LEU A 114 -2.78 -20.56 -7.26
C LEU A 114 -2.90 -20.79 -5.74
N THR A 115 -4.14 -20.99 -5.25
CA THR A 115 -4.46 -21.38 -3.88
C THR A 115 -3.80 -22.68 -3.42
N ASN A 116 -3.75 -23.71 -4.27
CA ASN A 116 -3.13 -24.99 -3.95
C ASN A 116 -1.62 -24.83 -3.79
N LEU A 117 -1.00 -24.02 -4.66
CA LEU A 117 0.42 -23.69 -4.56
C LEU A 117 0.72 -22.93 -3.27
N LEU A 118 -0.11 -21.94 -2.94
CA LEU A 118 0.02 -21.18 -1.70
C LEU A 118 -0.10 -22.07 -0.46
N GLN A 119 -1.09 -22.96 -0.40
CA GLN A 119 -1.23 -23.94 0.69
C GLN A 119 0.01 -24.82 0.80
N ARG A 120 0.46 -25.41 -0.32
CA ARG A 120 1.63 -26.31 -0.35
C ARG A 120 2.88 -25.60 0.14
N ASP A 121 3.10 -24.35 -0.24
CA ASP A 121 4.25 -23.56 0.19
C ASP A 121 4.21 -23.27 1.71
N VAL A 122 3.06 -22.84 2.24
CA VAL A 122 2.91 -22.55 3.68
C VAL A 122 3.03 -23.83 4.51
N GLU A 123 2.41 -24.93 4.07
CA GLU A 123 2.52 -26.23 4.73
C GLU A 123 3.93 -26.80 4.67
N ALA A 124 4.62 -26.70 3.52
CA ALA A 124 5.98 -27.17 3.39
C ALA A 124 6.91 -26.39 4.32
N ALA A 125 6.74 -25.08 4.42
CA ALA A 125 7.45 -24.26 5.39
C ALA A 125 7.15 -24.69 6.83
N ALA A 126 5.88 -24.95 7.18
CA ALA A 126 5.47 -25.39 8.51
C ALA A 126 6.02 -26.77 8.88
N LYS A 127 5.97 -27.73 7.93
CA LYS A 127 6.51 -29.09 8.10
C LYS A 127 8.03 -29.08 8.30
N LEU A 128 8.73 -28.19 7.60
CA LEU A 128 10.18 -28.06 7.69
C LEU A 128 10.62 -27.33 8.97
N HIS A 129 9.97 -26.21 9.29
CA HIS A 129 10.36 -25.35 10.40
C HIS A 129 9.79 -25.84 11.74
N TYR A 130 8.48 -26.01 11.82
CA TYR A 130 7.75 -26.38 13.03
C TYR A 130 7.32 -27.86 13.01
N LYS A 131 8.29 -28.78 12.99
CA LYS A 131 8.02 -30.23 12.93
C LYS A 131 7.13 -30.71 14.10
N GLY A 132 5.97 -31.26 13.72
CA GLY A 132 4.95 -31.77 14.64
C GLY A 132 3.94 -30.73 15.10
N HIS A 133 3.83 -29.59 14.40
CA HIS A 133 2.78 -28.58 14.62
C HIS A 133 1.36 -29.14 14.46
N CYS A 134 0.37 -28.41 14.97
CA CYS A 134 -1.04 -28.68 14.73
C CYS A 134 -1.36 -28.54 13.23
N PRO A 135 -1.77 -29.63 12.55
CA PRO A 135 -1.98 -29.61 11.10
C PRO A 135 -3.19 -28.76 10.71
N PHE A 136 -3.08 -28.10 9.56
CA PHE A 136 -4.20 -27.43 8.91
C PHE A 136 -5.12 -28.48 8.28
N GLN A 137 -6.42 -28.43 8.57
CA GLN A 137 -7.38 -29.46 8.17
C GLN A 137 -8.61 -28.84 7.50
N ARG A 138 -9.23 -29.61 6.61
CA ARG A 138 -10.56 -29.36 6.09
C ARG A 138 -11.59 -29.98 7.02
N GLU A 139 -12.74 -29.31 7.20
CA GLU A 139 -13.87 -29.91 7.89
C GLU A 139 -14.56 -30.93 6.98
N ASP A 140 -14.59 -32.18 7.41
CA ASP A 140 -15.29 -33.25 6.71
C ASP A 140 -16.79 -33.23 7.06
N GLY A 141 -17.66 -33.37 6.06
CA GLY A 141 -19.10 -33.58 6.26
C GLY A 141 -20.01 -32.35 6.20
N SER A 142 -19.49 -31.15 5.91
CA SER A 142 -20.32 -29.95 5.66
C SER A 142 -20.30 -29.55 4.19
N ASP A 143 -21.46 -29.14 3.64
CA ASP A 143 -21.58 -28.59 2.28
C ASP A 143 -20.75 -27.29 2.10
N ILE A 144 -20.40 -26.65 3.22
CA ILE A 144 -19.63 -25.42 3.27
C ILE A 144 -18.16 -25.77 3.52
N LEU A 145 -17.31 -25.49 2.54
CA LEU A 145 -15.86 -25.62 2.70
C LEU A 145 -15.35 -24.76 3.86
N ARG A 146 -15.03 -25.40 4.99
CA ARG A 146 -14.38 -24.79 6.14
C ARG A 146 -13.03 -25.40 6.38
N PHE A 147 -12.07 -24.55 6.72
CA PHE A 147 -10.70 -24.94 7.02
C PHE A 147 -10.27 -24.33 8.36
N GLY A 148 -9.48 -25.08 9.12
CA GLY A 148 -9.10 -24.68 10.46
C GLY A 148 -8.17 -25.66 11.14
N PHE A 149 -8.18 -25.62 12.46
CA PHE A 149 -7.28 -26.40 13.32
C PHE A 149 -8.08 -27.13 14.38
N ARG A 150 -7.61 -28.33 14.74
CA ARG A 150 -8.23 -29.15 15.78
C ARG A 150 -7.28 -29.30 16.96
N PRO A 151 -7.75 -29.18 18.21
CA PRO A 151 -6.97 -29.60 19.37
C PRO A 151 -6.53 -31.07 19.21
N PRO A 152 -5.38 -31.47 19.76
CA PRO A 152 -5.03 -32.88 19.84
C PRO A 152 -5.94 -33.63 20.84
N HIS A 153 -6.16 -34.92 20.60
CA HIS A 153 -6.93 -35.80 21.49
C HIS A 153 -6.22 -35.96 22.85
N GLU A 154 -6.92 -35.65 23.95
CA GLU A 154 -6.46 -35.97 25.30
C GLU A 154 -6.84 -37.44 25.61
N GLY A 155 -5.89 -38.36 25.44
CA GLY A 155 -5.94 -39.71 26.03
C GLY A 155 -6.77 -40.77 25.30
N ASP A 156 -6.09 -41.77 24.72
CA ASP A 156 -6.67 -43.05 24.26
C ASP A 156 -6.45 -44.18 25.31
N ASP A 157 -6.35 -43.84 26.60
CA ASP A 157 -6.02 -44.81 27.66
C ASP A 157 -7.18 -45.18 28.61
N ASP A 158 -8.41 -44.67 28.41
CA ASP A 158 -9.57 -45.07 29.23
C ASP A 158 -10.72 -45.62 28.35
N ASP A 159 -10.83 -46.95 28.33
CA ASP A 159 -11.89 -47.78 27.74
C ASP A 159 -13.21 -47.64 28.53
N ASP A 160 -13.72 -46.42 28.65
CA ASP A 160 -15.04 -46.15 29.22
C ASP A 160 -15.88 -45.37 28.21
N GLY A 161 -16.89 -46.05 27.65
CA GLY A 161 -17.80 -45.61 26.59
C GLY A 161 -18.72 -44.43 26.95
N SER A 162 -18.14 -43.34 27.46
CA SER A 162 -18.78 -42.04 27.57
C SER A 162 -18.53 -41.25 26.29
N ALA A 163 -19.61 -40.75 25.69
CA ALA A 163 -19.64 -40.12 24.37
C ALA A 163 -18.41 -39.23 24.10
N ALA A 164 -17.58 -39.64 23.15
CA ALA A 164 -16.50 -38.83 22.62
C ALA A 164 -17.07 -37.44 22.29
N LYS A 165 -16.70 -36.42 23.06
CA LYS A 165 -16.96 -35.03 22.67
C LYS A 165 -16.19 -34.84 21.37
N GLU A 166 -16.89 -34.89 20.23
CA GLU A 166 -16.34 -34.51 18.94
C GLU A 166 -15.65 -33.16 19.11
N GLN A 167 -14.31 -33.18 19.15
CA GLN A 167 -13.55 -31.94 19.24
C GLN A 167 -13.85 -31.18 17.95
N THR A 168 -14.38 -29.97 18.07
CA THR A 168 -14.81 -29.19 16.91
C THR A 168 -13.61 -28.56 16.22
N LEU A 169 -13.64 -28.52 14.89
CA LEU A 169 -12.64 -27.79 14.11
C LEU A 169 -12.83 -26.29 14.39
N LEU A 170 -11.79 -25.62 14.86
CA LEU A 170 -11.79 -24.17 15.05
C LEU A 170 -11.39 -23.50 13.72
N PRO A 171 -12.30 -22.76 13.07
CA PRO A 171 -12.00 -22.12 11.79
C PRO A 171 -10.84 -21.14 11.88
N ALA A 172 -10.03 -21.08 10.83
CA ALA A 172 -8.84 -20.21 10.82
C ALA A 172 -9.19 -18.71 10.88
N ASP A 173 -10.34 -18.30 10.34
CA ASP A 173 -10.84 -16.92 10.45
C ASP A 173 -11.26 -16.59 11.89
N GLU A 174 -11.87 -17.53 12.61
CA GLU A 174 -12.22 -17.36 14.02
C GLU A 174 -10.97 -17.23 14.91
N MET A 175 -9.96 -18.06 14.64
CA MET A 175 -8.68 -17.96 15.33
C MET A 175 -8.00 -16.60 15.06
N MET A 176 -8.19 -16.01 13.88
CA MET A 176 -7.73 -14.65 13.57
C MET A 176 -8.51 -13.57 14.34
N VAL A 177 -9.83 -13.72 14.54
CA VAL A 177 -10.63 -12.81 15.38
C VAL A 177 -10.07 -12.79 16.80
N MET A 178 -9.84 -13.96 17.39
CA MET A 178 -9.24 -14.09 18.72
C MET A 178 -7.81 -13.54 18.78
N PHE A 179 -7.03 -13.69 17.72
CA PHE A 179 -5.69 -13.09 17.63
C PHE A 179 -5.75 -11.56 17.64
N PHE A 180 -6.71 -10.94 16.95
CA PHE A 180 -6.93 -9.50 17.03
C PHE A 180 -7.31 -9.03 18.44
N ASP A 181 -8.12 -9.80 19.16
CA ASP A 181 -8.43 -9.52 20.57
C ASP A 181 -7.19 -9.58 21.45
N HIS A 182 -6.31 -10.56 21.21
CA HIS A 182 -5.02 -10.66 21.90
C HIS A 182 -4.15 -9.42 21.62
N ILE A 183 -3.97 -9.02 20.35
CA ILE A 183 -3.19 -7.82 19.98
C ILE A 183 -3.78 -6.55 20.59
N LYS A 184 -5.11 -6.42 20.62
CA LYS A 184 -5.77 -5.30 21.28
C LYS A 184 -5.40 -5.24 22.77
N ARG A 185 -5.63 -6.34 23.49
CA ARG A 185 -5.45 -6.44 24.94
C ARG A 185 -3.99 -6.22 25.36
N HIS A 186 -3.05 -6.85 24.65
CA HIS A 186 -1.64 -6.90 25.05
C HIS A 186 -0.76 -5.83 24.41
N THR A 187 -1.32 -4.97 23.53
CA THR A 187 -0.51 -3.95 22.84
C THR A 187 -1.24 -2.63 22.66
N ILE A 188 -2.45 -2.65 22.08
CA ILE A 188 -3.14 -1.40 21.69
C ILE A 188 -3.77 -0.69 22.90
N ASP A 189 -4.38 -1.43 23.81
CA ASP A 189 -5.15 -0.86 24.93
C ASP A 189 -4.28 0.02 25.84
N GLY A 190 -3.07 -0.45 26.17
CA GLY A 190 -2.09 0.33 26.94
C GLY A 190 -1.56 1.54 26.19
N ALA A 191 -1.30 1.43 24.89
CA ALA A 191 -0.75 2.52 24.08
C ALA A 191 -1.77 3.63 23.76
N CYS A 192 -3.06 3.28 23.70
CA CYS A 192 -4.16 4.20 23.39
C CYS A 192 -4.97 4.65 24.62
N GLY A 193 -4.62 4.19 25.83
CA GLY A 193 -5.35 4.53 27.06
C GLY A 193 -6.82 4.11 27.03
N LEU A 194 -7.12 2.94 26.45
CA LEU A 194 -8.49 2.45 26.28
C LEU A 194 -9.04 1.71 27.51
N VAL A 195 -8.20 1.40 28.50
CA VAL A 195 -8.60 0.75 29.75
C VAL A 195 -9.09 1.82 30.73
N ALA A 196 -10.31 1.66 31.24
CA ALA A 196 -10.81 2.48 32.35
C ALA A 196 -9.97 2.20 33.59
N THR A 197 -9.20 3.17 34.06
CA THR A 197 -8.50 3.05 35.34
C THR A 197 -9.52 2.99 36.46
N ALA A 198 -9.43 1.97 37.32
CA ALA A 198 -10.29 1.79 38.49
C ALA A 198 -10.26 2.95 39.53
N ALA A 199 -9.48 4.01 39.27
CA ALA A 199 -9.47 5.23 40.06
C ALA A 199 -10.55 6.26 39.62
N ASP A 200 -11.16 6.11 38.44
CA ASP A 200 -12.21 7.02 37.94
C ASP A 200 -13.64 6.58 38.34
N SER A 201 -13.79 5.46 39.06
CA SER A 201 -15.12 4.90 39.37
C SER A 201 -15.83 5.52 40.60
N ASP A 202 -15.16 6.36 41.39
CA ASP A 202 -15.72 6.89 42.66
C ASP A 202 -16.14 8.36 42.60
N GLN A 203 -15.96 9.07 41.49
CA GLN A 203 -16.49 10.42 41.27
C GLN A 203 -17.07 10.54 39.86
N GLU A 204 -18.40 10.47 39.78
CA GLU A 204 -19.31 11.00 38.74
C GLU A 204 -20.43 10.02 38.36
N LYS A 205 -21.32 9.78 39.34
CA LYS A 205 -22.71 9.41 39.05
C LYS A 205 -23.51 10.69 38.79
N SER A 206 -23.43 11.26 37.59
CA SER A 206 -24.48 12.11 37.00
C SER A 206 -24.04 12.77 35.69
N THR A 207 -24.26 12.14 34.54
CA THR A 207 -24.87 12.76 33.34
C THR A 207 -25.02 11.71 32.22
N GLN A 208 -26.29 11.41 31.94
CA GLN A 208 -26.90 11.10 30.65
C GLN A 208 -26.01 10.53 29.52
N SER A 209 -26.30 9.27 29.19
CA SER A 209 -26.24 8.62 27.87
C SER A 209 -25.88 9.52 26.67
N ASP A 210 -24.73 9.29 26.04
CA ASP A 210 -24.50 9.54 24.61
C ASP A 210 -23.17 8.88 24.18
N ASP A 211 -23.30 7.85 23.32
CA ASP A 211 -22.32 7.16 22.47
C ASP A 211 -20.89 6.84 22.98
N GLN A 212 -20.53 5.55 23.00
CA GLN A 212 -19.13 5.09 22.98
C GLN A 212 -18.44 5.64 21.73
N GLU A 213 -17.89 6.86 21.82
CA GLU A 213 -17.31 7.55 20.68
C GLU A 213 -16.09 6.76 20.18
N ALA A 214 -16.16 6.24 18.95
CA ALA A 214 -15.07 5.51 18.32
C ALA A 214 -13.77 6.33 18.37
N ARG A 215 -12.69 5.70 18.88
CA ARG A 215 -11.44 6.38 19.23
C ARG A 215 -10.28 6.08 18.30
N VAL A 216 -10.36 4.99 17.53
CA VAL A 216 -9.24 4.45 16.74
C VAL A 216 -9.55 4.49 15.25
N VAL A 217 -8.59 4.87 14.43
CA VAL A 217 -8.58 4.59 12.99
C VAL A 217 -7.50 3.54 12.74
N LEU A 218 -7.89 2.41 12.14
CA LEU A 218 -7.04 1.22 12.05
C LEU A 218 -6.73 0.87 10.59
N THR A 219 -5.44 0.67 10.29
CA THR A 219 -4.97 0.08 9.03
C THR A 219 -4.29 -1.26 9.29
N VAL A 220 -4.83 -2.34 8.72
CA VAL A 220 -4.16 -3.65 8.70
C VAL A 220 -3.28 -3.74 7.46
N VAL A 221 -2.01 -4.07 7.65
CA VAL A 221 -1.04 -4.24 6.57
C VAL A 221 -0.81 -5.73 6.33
N VAL A 222 -0.95 -6.17 5.09
CA VAL A 222 -0.89 -7.61 4.72
C VAL A 222 0.07 -7.89 3.55
N PRO A 223 0.78 -9.02 3.51
CA PRO A 223 1.69 -9.37 2.40
C PRO A 223 0.90 -9.69 1.13
N ARG A 224 1.24 -9.05 0.01
CA ARG A 224 0.58 -9.27 -1.30
C ARG A 224 0.62 -10.74 -1.75
N HIS A 225 1.68 -11.47 -1.41
CA HIS A 225 1.86 -12.87 -1.78
C HIS A 225 0.90 -13.86 -1.11
N LEU A 226 0.08 -13.41 -0.16
CA LEU A 226 -1.00 -14.23 0.42
C LEU A 226 -2.35 -13.99 -0.27
N PHE A 227 -2.41 -13.08 -1.24
CA PHE A 227 -3.62 -12.66 -1.94
C PHE A 227 -3.38 -12.70 -3.46
N PRO A 228 -3.17 -13.90 -4.05
CA PRO A 228 -2.83 -14.06 -5.46
C PRO A 228 -3.86 -13.44 -6.41
N GLU A 229 -5.17 -13.54 -6.12
CA GLU A 229 -6.20 -12.95 -6.97
C GLU A 229 -6.16 -11.41 -7.03
N ALA A 230 -5.66 -10.77 -5.97
CA ALA A 230 -5.45 -9.32 -5.97
C ALA A 230 -4.14 -8.91 -6.68
N ALA A 231 -3.26 -9.86 -6.95
CA ALA A 231 -1.96 -9.66 -7.57
C ALA A 231 -1.87 -10.17 -9.02
N ALA A 232 -2.70 -11.15 -9.39
CA ALA A 232 -2.64 -11.83 -10.68
C ALA A 232 -3.17 -10.93 -11.82
N PRO A 233 -2.48 -10.91 -12.98
CA PRO A 233 -2.96 -10.24 -14.17
C PRO A 233 -4.17 -10.98 -14.76
N ASP A 234 -5.03 -10.24 -15.47
CA ASP A 234 -6.11 -10.84 -16.25
C ASP A 234 -5.54 -11.86 -17.25
N VAL A 235 -5.96 -13.12 -17.10
CA VAL A 235 -5.78 -14.12 -18.14
C VAL A 235 -6.77 -13.76 -19.24
N GLU A 236 -6.30 -13.11 -20.30
CA GLU A 236 -7.01 -13.08 -21.58
C GLU A 236 -7.18 -14.53 -22.01
N THR A 237 -8.36 -15.09 -21.77
CA THR A 237 -8.82 -16.33 -22.37
C THR A 237 -9.14 -16.01 -23.82
N ASP A 238 -8.18 -16.21 -24.71
CA ASP A 238 -8.43 -16.34 -26.15
C ASP A 238 -9.32 -17.58 -26.34
N SER A 239 -10.63 -17.40 -26.24
CA SER A 239 -11.59 -18.41 -26.65
C SER A 239 -11.52 -18.54 -28.19
N PRO A 240 -11.39 -19.76 -28.74
CA PRO A 240 -11.26 -19.95 -30.17
C PRO A 240 -12.56 -19.57 -30.87
N LYS A 241 -12.51 -18.59 -31.77
CA LYS A 241 -13.61 -18.28 -32.70
C LYS A 241 -13.83 -19.48 -33.63
N GLY A 242 -14.95 -20.21 -33.48
CA GLY A 242 -15.30 -21.27 -34.42
C GLY A 242 -16.65 -21.95 -34.16
N ALA A 243 -17.54 -21.77 -35.14
CA ALA A 243 -18.68 -22.63 -35.50
C ALA A 243 -20.01 -22.53 -34.70
N ASN A 244 -20.93 -21.76 -35.28
CA ASN A 244 -22.33 -22.08 -35.57
C ASN A 244 -23.13 -22.93 -34.58
N SER A 245 -24.09 -22.30 -33.90
CA SER A 245 -25.47 -22.79 -33.86
C SER A 245 -26.42 -21.67 -33.44
N ASP A 246 -27.38 -21.39 -34.30
CA ASP A 246 -28.52 -20.51 -34.06
C ASP A 246 -29.40 -21.04 -32.92
N SER A 247 -29.48 -20.31 -31.81
CA SER A 247 -30.63 -20.32 -30.93
C SER A 247 -30.63 -19.04 -30.10
N ALA A 248 -31.48 -18.11 -30.53
CA ALA A 248 -31.80 -16.90 -29.78
C ALA A 248 -32.65 -17.27 -28.55
N GLU A 249 -32.13 -16.98 -27.36
CA GLU A 249 -32.95 -16.69 -26.19
C GLU A 249 -32.39 -15.41 -25.54
N GLU A 250 -33.24 -14.38 -25.53
CA GLU A 250 -33.03 -13.11 -24.86
C GLU A 250 -33.03 -13.31 -23.34
N GLY A 251 -31.88 -13.06 -22.70
CA GLY A 251 -31.73 -13.01 -21.25
C GLY A 251 -30.68 -11.98 -20.89
N GLY A 252 -31.07 -10.71 -20.83
CA GLY A 252 -30.20 -9.61 -20.41
C GLY A 252 -29.92 -9.67 -18.91
N THR A 253 -28.68 -9.99 -18.54
CA THR A 253 -28.14 -9.73 -17.20
C THR A 253 -26.91 -8.85 -17.30
N ASP A 254 -27.04 -7.62 -16.83
CA ASP A 254 -25.98 -6.64 -16.64
C ASP A 254 -24.81 -7.27 -15.85
N SER A 255 -23.72 -7.60 -16.55
CA SER A 255 -22.50 -8.20 -15.97
C SER A 255 -21.25 -7.34 -16.18
N ASP A 256 -21.39 -6.09 -16.61
CA ASP A 256 -20.27 -5.25 -17.08
C ASP A 256 -19.40 -4.58 -15.98
N GLY A 257 -19.62 -4.87 -14.69
CA GLY A 257 -18.94 -4.15 -13.59
C GLY A 257 -18.16 -4.98 -12.56
N LYS A 258 -18.32 -6.32 -12.54
CA LYS A 258 -17.83 -7.16 -11.42
C LYS A 258 -16.39 -7.65 -11.56
N ASP A 259 -15.79 -7.59 -12.74
CA ASP A 259 -14.48 -8.21 -13.01
C ASP A 259 -13.29 -7.24 -13.03
N THR A 260 -13.46 -6.02 -12.53
CA THR A 260 -12.34 -5.07 -12.48
C THR A 260 -11.26 -5.53 -11.46
N PRO A 261 -9.95 -5.30 -11.73
CA PRO A 261 -8.86 -5.60 -10.79
C PRO A 261 -9.09 -5.01 -9.39
N PHE A 262 -9.72 -3.84 -9.34
CA PHE A 262 -10.10 -3.17 -8.10
C PHE A 262 -11.14 -3.97 -7.30
N PHE A 263 -12.20 -4.47 -7.94
CA PHE A 263 -13.22 -5.27 -7.28
C PHE A 263 -12.64 -6.59 -6.73
N ARG A 264 -11.77 -7.26 -7.50
CA ARG A 264 -11.06 -8.47 -7.05
C ARG A 264 -10.20 -8.20 -5.82
N ARG A 265 -9.44 -7.10 -5.80
CA ARG A 265 -8.67 -6.67 -4.62
C ARG A 265 -9.56 -6.47 -3.40
N CYS A 266 -10.66 -5.72 -3.53
CA CYS A 266 -11.55 -5.44 -2.41
C CYS A 266 -12.20 -6.72 -1.86
N SER A 267 -12.70 -7.56 -2.76
CA SER A 267 -13.30 -8.85 -2.42
C SER A 267 -12.31 -9.77 -1.70
N SER A 268 -11.05 -9.79 -2.16
CA SER A 268 -10.00 -10.63 -1.60
C SER A 268 -9.56 -10.24 -0.18
N LEU A 269 -9.57 -8.94 0.12
CA LEU A 269 -9.18 -8.40 1.43
C LEU A 269 -10.36 -8.31 2.43
N GLN A 270 -11.60 -8.47 1.97
CA GLN A 270 -12.79 -8.20 2.78
C GLN A 270 -12.88 -9.07 4.05
N TRP A 271 -12.40 -10.31 4.00
CA TRP A 271 -12.43 -11.20 5.17
C TRP A 271 -11.57 -10.67 6.32
N VAL A 272 -10.43 -10.02 6.03
CA VAL A 272 -9.56 -9.40 7.03
C VAL A 272 -10.31 -8.26 7.73
N ARG A 273 -11.00 -7.42 6.94
CA ARG A 273 -11.84 -6.34 7.46
C ARG A 273 -12.98 -6.88 8.32
N ASN A 274 -13.64 -7.95 7.88
CA ASN A 274 -14.70 -8.61 8.64
C ASN A 274 -14.16 -9.21 9.95
N ALA A 275 -12.99 -9.84 9.95
CA ALA A 275 -12.38 -10.40 11.15
C ALA A 275 -12.05 -9.31 12.19
N VAL A 276 -11.53 -8.16 11.76
CA VAL A 276 -11.34 -7.00 12.65
C VAL A 276 -12.67 -6.44 13.14
N GLY A 277 -13.68 -6.35 12.27
CA GLY A 277 -15.02 -5.88 12.64
C GLY A 277 -15.71 -6.77 13.68
N ARG A 278 -15.43 -8.08 13.66
CA ARG A 278 -15.94 -9.08 14.61
C ARG A 278 -15.15 -9.13 15.93
N SER A 279 -13.92 -8.61 15.96
CA SER A 279 -13.10 -8.56 17.17
C SER A 279 -13.46 -7.34 18.04
N HIS A 280 -12.91 -7.29 19.25
CA HIS A 280 -13.01 -6.15 20.15
C HIS A 280 -12.37 -4.86 19.58
N LEU A 281 -11.62 -4.93 18.47
CA LEU A 281 -11.16 -3.73 17.76
C LEU A 281 -12.30 -3.06 16.99
N GLY A 282 -13.26 -3.84 16.48
CA GLY A 282 -14.39 -3.33 15.71
C GLY A 282 -15.23 -2.31 16.49
N SER A 283 -15.41 -2.51 17.80
CA SER A 283 -16.21 -1.63 18.66
C SER A 283 -15.56 -0.26 18.94
N VAL A 284 -14.23 -0.16 18.81
CA VAL A 284 -13.48 1.09 19.04
C VAL A 284 -12.97 1.74 17.76
N ALA A 285 -13.10 1.06 16.62
CA ALA A 285 -12.63 1.51 15.32
C ALA A 285 -13.66 2.43 14.63
N ALA A 286 -13.26 3.67 14.37
CA ALA A 286 -14.00 4.62 13.53
C ALA A 286 -13.88 4.29 12.03
N HIS A 287 -12.78 3.63 11.64
CA HIS A 287 -12.55 3.15 10.28
C HIS A 287 -11.53 2.00 10.29
N ILE A 288 -11.71 1.04 9.38
CA ILE A 288 -10.81 -0.09 9.16
C ILE A 288 -10.44 -0.12 7.68
N SER A 289 -9.16 0.06 7.38
CA SER A 289 -8.61 -0.14 6.03
C SER A 289 -7.63 -1.31 6.01
N VAL A 290 -7.45 -1.89 4.83
CA VAL A 290 -6.48 -2.98 4.59
C VAL A 290 -5.64 -2.58 3.38
N ILE A 291 -4.31 -2.55 3.55
CA ILE A 291 -3.36 -2.20 2.49
C ILE A 291 -2.28 -3.28 2.37
N PHE A 292 -1.65 -3.37 1.20
CA PHE A 292 -0.56 -4.31 1.02
C PHE A 292 0.76 -3.78 1.61
N ALA A 293 1.63 -4.68 2.06
CA ALA A 293 2.89 -4.34 2.70
C ALA A 293 3.83 -3.51 1.82
N ASP A 294 3.87 -3.79 0.53
CA ASP A 294 4.66 -3.03 -0.46
C ASP A 294 4.17 -1.58 -0.63
N GLU A 295 2.85 -1.37 -0.64
CA GLU A 295 2.24 -0.04 -0.68
C GLU A 295 2.46 0.72 0.64
N ALA A 296 2.33 0.01 1.77
CA ALA A 296 2.59 0.55 3.09
C ALA A 296 4.05 0.95 3.27
N VAL A 297 4.99 0.22 2.67
CA VAL A 297 6.42 0.55 2.71
C VAL A 297 6.70 1.91 2.08
N LEU A 298 6.05 2.26 0.95
CA LEU A 298 6.20 3.56 0.32
C LEU A 298 5.72 4.70 1.25
N LEU A 299 4.58 4.50 1.93
CA LEU A 299 4.09 5.42 2.96
C LEU A 299 5.03 5.50 4.17
N GLY A 300 5.66 4.37 4.54
CA GLY A 300 6.64 4.32 5.62
C GLY A 300 7.85 5.20 5.29
N MET A 301 8.35 5.14 4.06
CA MET A 301 9.46 5.98 3.59
C MET A 301 9.15 7.48 3.65
N ASP A 302 7.87 7.86 3.52
CA ASP A 302 7.46 9.26 3.64
C ASP A 302 7.71 9.81 5.05
N THR A 303 7.52 8.98 6.09
CA THR A 303 7.74 9.34 7.50
C THR A 303 9.22 9.49 7.88
N LEU A 304 10.11 8.86 7.12
CA LEU A 304 11.52 8.77 7.48
C LEU A 304 12.30 9.99 7.00
N PRO A 305 13.28 10.49 7.80
CA PRO A 305 14.12 11.60 7.41
C PRO A 305 15.13 11.23 6.31
N CYS A 306 15.28 9.93 6.01
CA CYS A 306 16.21 9.43 5.00
C CYS A 306 15.74 9.90 3.62
N ARG A 307 16.34 11.00 3.17
CA ARG A 307 16.15 11.57 1.84
C ARG A 307 17.47 11.49 1.10
N PRO A 308 17.44 11.29 -0.23
CA PRO A 308 18.64 11.46 -1.02
C PRO A 308 19.20 12.88 -0.83
N HIS A 309 20.52 12.99 -0.83
CA HIS A 309 21.33 14.21 -0.89
C HIS A 309 20.70 15.29 -1.77
N GLN A 310 20.86 16.56 -1.37
CA GLN A 310 20.21 17.73 -1.98
C GLN A 310 20.42 17.90 -3.50
N SER A 311 21.47 17.29 -4.04
CA SER A 311 21.76 17.28 -5.48
C SER A 311 20.88 16.32 -6.29
N HIS A 312 20.22 15.36 -5.64
CA HIS A 312 19.35 14.40 -6.30
C HIS A 312 17.96 14.98 -6.55
N ARG A 313 17.34 14.61 -7.67
CA ARG A 313 16.00 15.11 -8.06
C ARG A 313 14.88 14.78 -7.06
N MET A 314 15.08 13.75 -6.23
CA MET A 314 14.13 13.36 -5.18
C MET A 314 14.32 14.11 -3.86
N ALA A 315 15.37 14.92 -3.71
CA ALA A 315 15.64 15.58 -2.44
C ALA A 315 14.48 16.49 -2.05
N GLY A 316 13.97 16.33 -0.82
CA GLY A 316 12.83 17.10 -0.32
C GLY A 316 11.46 16.69 -0.87
N HIS A 317 11.36 15.61 -1.65
CA HIS A 317 10.07 15.06 -2.09
C HIS A 317 9.58 13.93 -1.18
N HIS A 318 8.26 13.66 -1.20
CA HIS A 318 7.64 12.46 -0.63
C HIS A 318 7.01 11.62 -1.76
N PHE A 319 6.80 10.32 -1.51
CA PHE A 319 6.21 9.37 -2.44
C PHE A 319 4.70 9.55 -2.58
N LEU A 320 3.95 9.42 -1.49
CA LEU A 320 2.48 9.30 -1.50
C LEU A 320 1.81 10.32 -0.59
N LEU A 321 2.20 10.38 0.69
CA LEU A 321 1.59 11.27 1.68
C LEU A 321 2.65 12.12 2.39
N PRO A 322 2.41 13.42 2.60
CA PRO A 322 3.38 14.25 3.29
C PRO A 322 3.52 13.81 4.76
N PRO A 323 4.74 13.81 5.32
CA PRO A 323 4.98 13.50 6.74
C PRO A 323 4.61 14.65 7.68
N THR A 324 4.25 15.82 7.14
CA THR A 324 3.85 17.01 7.89
C THR A 324 2.47 17.46 7.50
N VAL A 325 1.63 17.69 8.50
CA VAL A 325 0.27 18.23 8.34
C VAL A 325 0.28 19.76 8.42
N VAL A 326 1.33 20.34 9.02
CA VAL A 326 1.41 21.77 9.26
C VAL A 326 1.57 22.50 7.93
N GLU A 327 0.79 23.57 7.76
CA GLU A 327 1.01 24.64 6.79
C GLU A 327 2.36 25.31 7.09
N SER A 328 3.47 24.59 6.92
CA SER A 328 4.74 25.28 6.65
C SER A 328 4.52 26.04 5.35
N THR A 329 5.13 27.22 5.23
CA THR A 329 4.91 28.15 4.12
C THR A 329 5.16 27.55 2.74
N LYS A 330 5.78 26.35 2.65
CA LYS A 330 5.83 25.48 1.46
C LYS A 330 5.88 24.00 1.89
N PRO A 331 4.78 23.22 1.75
CA PRO A 331 4.84 21.77 1.97
C PRO A 331 5.79 21.13 0.94
N ALA A 332 6.55 20.12 1.39
CA ALA A 332 7.38 19.31 0.51
C ALA A 332 6.53 18.72 -0.63
N PRO A 333 6.85 18.99 -1.91
CA PRO A 333 6.06 18.46 -3.02
C PRO A 333 6.13 16.94 -3.08
N ALA A 334 5.07 16.30 -3.57
CA ALA A 334 5.15 14.89 -3.94
C ALA A 334 6.14 14.72 -5.11
N TRP A 335 6.65 13.51 -5.30
CA TRP A 335 7.50 13.23 -6.45
C TRP A 335 6.66 13.29 -7.74
N PRO A 336 7.05 14.12 -8.75
CA PRO A 336 6.38 14.15 -10.04
C PRO A 336 6.12 12.78 -10.68
N SER A 337 7.13 11.92 -10.79
CA SER A 337 7.02 10.57 -11.33
C SER A 337 8.17 9.67 -10.86
N ALA A 338 7.85 8.44 -10.45
CA ALA A 338 8.83 7.44 -10.02
C ALA A 338 8.43 6.02 -10.40
N ARG A 339 9.41 5.17 -10.70
CA ARG A 339 9.24 3.73 -10.80
C ARG A 339 10.04 3.06 -9.70
N VAL A 340 9.32 2.53 -8.73
CA VAL A 340 9.86 2.02 -7.47
C VAL A 340 9.78 0.50 -7.46
N LEU A 341 10.89 -0.18 -7.20
CA LEU A 341 10.94 -1.60 -6.90
C LEU A 341 11.00 -1.79 -5.39
N VAL A 342 9.96 -2.38 -4.80
CA VAL A 342 9.94 -2.79 -3.40
C VAL A 342 10.44 -4.23 -3.29
N VAL A 343 11.49 -4.44 -2.49
CA VAL A 343 12.07 -5.75 -2.19
C VAL A 343 11.72 -6.10 -0.75
N ASP A 344 10.76 -7.00 -0.56
CA ASP A 344 10.36 -7.50 0.77
C ASP A 344 10.94 -8.89 1.02
N TRP A 345 11.99 -8.96 1.85
CA TRP A 345 12.65 -10.22 2.20
C TRP A 345 12.29 -10.64 3.63
N GLY A 346 11.29 -11.51 3.73
CA GLY A 346 10.72 -12.00 4.97
C GLY A 346 11.25 -13.37 5.42
N ALA A 347 10.49 -14.01 6.31
CA ALA A 347 10.84 -15.32 6.86
C ALA A 347 10.70 -16.47 5.85
N LEU A 348 9.68 -16.42 4.99
CA LEU A 348 9.35 -17.50 4.03
C LEU A 348 9.97 -17.29 2.63
N GLY A 349 10.74 -16.22 2.42
CA GLY A 349 11.42 -15.90 1.15
C GLY A 349 11.32 -14.43 0.79
N VAL A 350 11.54 -14.09 -0.48
CA VAL A 350 11.51 -12.71 -0.99
C VAL A 350 10.36 -12.44 -1.96
N SER A 351 9.84 -11.20 -1.93
CA SER A 351 8.88 -10.65 -2.90
C SER A 351 9.47 -9.41 -3.57
N LEU A 352 9.29 -9.30 -4.88
CA LEU A 352 9.69 -8.16 -5.70
C LEU A 352 8.43 -7.53 -6.30
N THR A 353 8.16 -6.26 -5.99
CA THR A 353 6.97 -5.56 -6.52
C THR A 353 7.36 -4.22 -7.13
N ALA A 354 7.02 -4.00 -8.41
CA ALA A 354 7.16 -2.68 -9.01
C ALA A 354 5.88 -1.84 -8.87
N HIS A 355 6.10 -0.57 -8.54
CA HIS A 355 5.09 0.46 -8.44
C HIS A 355 5.45 1.64 -9.33
N ARG A 356 4.43 2.25 -9.93
CA ARG A 356 4.55 3.54 -10.60
C ARG A 356 3.86 4.60 -9.76
N LEU A 357 4.58 5.67 -9.45
CA LEU A 357 4.10 6.79 -8.67
C LEU A 357 4.08 8.03 -9.54
N GLU A 358 3.00 8.81 -9.47
CA GLU A 358 2.92 10.11 -10.14
C GLU A 358 2.18 11.11 -9.27
N GLY A 359 2.80 12.25 -8.98
CA GLY A 359 2.18 13.38 -8.27
C GLY A 359 1.57 13.03 -6.91
N GLY A 360 2.15 12.08 -6.17
CA GLY A 360 1.62 11.61 -4.87
C GLY A 360 0.59 10.49 -4.97
N CYS A 361 0.36 9.95 -6.17
CA CYS A 361 -0.57 8.85 -6.41
C CYS A 361 0.19 7.58 -6.79
N LEU A 362 -0.27 6.43 -6.28
CA LEU A 362 0.10 5.13 -6.81
C LEU A 362 -0.76 4.82 -8.03
N LEU A 363 -0.12 4.72 -9.20
CA LEU A 363 -0.81 4.33 -10.43
C LEU A 363 -0.97 2.81 -10.45
N SER A 364 -2.22 2.35 -10.55
CA SER A 364 -2.52 0.95 -10.77
C SER A 364 -2.24 0.62 -12.23
N GLU A 365 -1.13 -0.06 -12.51
CA GLU A 365 -0.90 -0.63 -13.84
C GLU A 365 -1.86 -1.80 -14.08
N MET A 366 -2.30 -2.02 -15.33
CA MET A 366 -3.14 -3.18 -15.72
C MET A 366 -2.49 -4.52 -15.35
N ARG A 367 -1.14 -4.55 -15.24
CA ARG A 367 -0.37 -5.71 -14.80
C ARG A 367 0.54 -5.29 -13.65
N SER A 368 0.14 -5.61 -12.42
CA SER A 368 1.08 -5.51 -11.29
C SER A 368 2.26 -6.44 -11.56
N ARG A 369 3.47 -5.87 -11.61
CA ARG A 369 4.70 -6.64 -11.80
C ARG A 369 5.18 -7.12 -10.44
N PHE A 370 4.67 -8.27 -10.05
CA PHE A 370 4.93 -8.93 -8.79
C PHE A 370 5.66 -10.26 -9.03
N LEU A 371 6.67 -10.60 -8.21
CA LEU A 371 7.30 -11.92 -8.25
C LEU A 371 7.67 -12.38 -6.85
N ARG A 372 7.32 -13.60 -6.50
CA ARG A 372 7.59 -14.22 -5.20
C ARG A 372 8.47 -15.46 -5.37
N ALA A 373 9.54 -15.56 -4.58
CA ALA A 373 10.40 -16.75 -4.53
C ALA A 373 10.49 -17.32 -3.11
N SER A 374 10.10 -18.58 -2.91
CA SER A 374 10.12 -19.27 -1.61
C SER A 374 11.32 -20.22 -1.50
N GLN A 375 11.44 -20.91 -0.36
CA GLN A 375 12.48 -21.93 -0.14
C GLN A 375 12.20 -23.24 -0.91
N THR A 376 10.95 -23.48 -1.30
CA THR A 376 10.51 -24.65 -2.06
C THR A 376 10.41 -24.30 -3.54
N ALA A 377 11.04 -25.09 -4.40
CA ALA A 377 10.84 -24.94 -5.84
C ALA A 377 9.39 -25.34 -6.18
N PRO A 378 8.70 -24.62 -7.07
CA PRO A 378 7.44 -25.10 -7.61
C PRO A 378 7.72 -26.43 -8.34
N THR A 379 7.27 -27.54 -7.75
CA THR A 379 7.41 -28.87 -8.37
C THR A 379 6.42 -28.98 -9.52
N GLY A 380 6.90 -29.26 -10.74
CA GLY A 380 6.05 -29.71 -11.86
C GLY A 380 5.56 -28.68 -12.87
N HIS A 381 6.04 -27.43 -12.89
CA HIS A 381 5.54 -26.44 -13.86
C HIS A 381 6.60 -25.92 -14.84
N ASN A 382 6.36 -26.17 -16.13
CA ASN A 382 6.75 -25.25 -17.19
C ASN A 382 5.82 -24.01 -17.11
N THR A 383 6.05 -23.10 -16.16
CA THR A 383 5.34 -21.81 -16.04
C THR A 383 5.73 -20.80 -17.13
N ARG A 384 6.00 -21.26 -18.36
CA ARG A 384 6.19 -20.37 -19.52
C ARG A 384 4.89 -19.72 -20.00
N GLY A 385 3.78 -19.90 -19.27
CA GLY A 385 2.46 -19.34 -19.56
C GLY A 385 1.99 -18.33 -18.51
N LYS A 386 2.12 -17.04 -18.84
CA LYS A 386 1.27 -15.90 -18.42
C LYS A 386 1.08 -15.53 -16.93
N THR A 387 1.56 -16.26 -15.92
CA THR A 387 1.35 -15.88 -14.50
C THR A 387 2.62 -15.35 -13.81
N TYR A 388 2.84 -14.03 -13.94
CA TYR A 388 3.85 -13.22 -13.23
C TYR A 388 3.62 -13.20 -11.70
N TYR A 389 3.78 -14.33 -11.01
CA TYR A 389 3.50 -14.39 -9.58
C TYR A 389 4.55 -15.17 -8.79
N LEU A 390 4.99 -16.34 -9.30
CA LEU A 390 5.97 -17.20 -8.64
C LEU A 390 7.24 -17.30 -9.47
N ALA A 391 8.39 -17.17 -8.82
CA ALA A 391 9.69 -17.41 -9.43
C ALA A 391 9.93 -18.92 -9.61
N SER A 392 10.52 -19.29 -10.74
CA SER A 392 11.11 -20.61 -10.99
C SER A 392 12.35 -20.84 -10.12
N ASN A 393 13.07 -19.79 -9.74
CA ASN A 393 14.21 -19.88 -8.82
C ASN A 393 13.78 -19.81 -7.35
N ILE A 394 14.44 -20.60 -6.50
CA ILE A 394 14.24 -20.58 -5.05
C ILE A 394 15.06 -19.47 -4.38
N CYS A 395 14.48 -18.87 -3.34
CA CYS A 395 15.18 -17.94 -2.46
C CYS A 395 14.67 -18.11 -1.03
N GLY A 396 15.52 -18.66 -0.17
CA GLY A 396 15.21 -18.85 1.26
C GLY A 396 15.06 -17.52 2.00
N GLY A 397 14.19 -17.49 2.99
CA GLY A 397 14.05 -16.35 3.91
C GLY A 397 14.71 -16.62 5.26
N GLY A 398 14.23 -15.91 6.28
CA GLY A 398 14.69 -16.07 7.67
C GLY A 398 14.65 -17.51 8.19
N VAL A 399 13.65 -18.30 7.77
CA VAL A 399 13.50 -19.72 8.16
C VAL A 399 14.64 -20.58 7.63
N ALA A 400 15.08 -20.34 6.39
CA ALA A 400 16.21 -21.06 5.81
C ALA A 400 17.50 -20.82 6.60
N VAL A 401 17.70 -19.58 7.05
CA VAL A 401 18.83 -19.19 7.90
C VAL A 401 18.72 -19.85 9.29
N ASP A 402 17.53 -19.90 9.89
CA ASP A 402 17.32 -20.56 11.19
C ASP A 402 17.64 -22.06 11.12
N LEU A 403 17.17 -22.75 10.08
CA LEU A 403 17.46 -24.16 9.88
C LEU A 403 18.96 -24.42 9.68
N ALA A 404 19.64 -23.58 8.89
CA ALA A 404 21.07 -23.71 8.67
C ALA A 404 21.89 -23.47 9.96
N LEU A 405 21.53 -22.45 10.74
CA LEU A 405 22.14 -22.16 12.04
C LEU A 405 21.91 -23.27 13.06
N ARG A 406 20.71 -23.86 13.09
CA ARG A 406 20.38 -25.02 13.92
C ARG A 406 21.27 -26.20 13.57
N ASP A 407 21.45 -26.48 12.29
CA ASP A 407 22.30 -27.57 11.83
C ASP A 407 23.78 -27.33 12.16
N CYS A 408 24.25 -26.07 12.10
CA CYS A 408 25.58 -25.69 12.57
C CYS A 408 25.77 -25.93 14.08
N LEU A 409 24.80 -25.51 14.91
CA LEU A 409 24.84 -25.76 16.36
C LEU A 409 24.85 -27.25 16.67
N ALA A 410 23.99 -28.03 16.00
CA ALA A 410 23.92 -29.47 16.17
C ALA A 410 25.27 -30.13 15.84
N LYS A 411 25.88 -29.76 14.72
CA LYS A 411 27.22 -30.26 14.32
C LYS A 411 28.27 -29.95 15.39
N ASN A 412 28.33 -28.72 15.90
CA ASN A 412 29.30 -28.36 16.94
C ASN A 412 29.06 -29.12 18.25
N PHE A 413 27.81 -29.30 18.64
CA PHE A 413 27.43 -30.06 19.83
C PHE A 413 27.83 -31.55 19.71
N ILE A 414 27.53 -32.18 18.57
CA ILE A 414 27.95 -33.56 18.28
C ILE A 414 29.47 -33.70 18.36
N GLN A 415 30.21 -32.76 17.76
CA GLN A 415 31.68 -32.80 17.78
C GLN A 415 32.24 -32.66 19.20
N THR A 416 31.67 -31.76 20.00
CA THR A 416 32.11 -31.52 21.38
C THR A 416 31.76 -32.69 22.31
N GLN A 417 30.57 -33.28 22.14
CA GLN A 417 30.04 -34.34 23.01
C GLN A 417 30.16 -35.75 22.41
N ARG A 418 31.01 -35.93 21.39
CA ARG A 418 31.15 -37.19 20.63
C ARG A 418 31.40 -38.41 21.52
N ARG A 419 32.15 -38.24 22.61
CA ARG A 419 32.48 -39.31 23.56
C ARG A 419 31.34 -39.67 24.51
N VAL A 420 30.39 -38.76 24.71
CA VAL A 420 29.31 -38.89 25.71
C VAL A 420 28.04 -39.40 25.06
N LEU A 421 27.63 -38.80 23.93
CA LEU A 421 26.30 -39.04 23.34
C LEU A 421 26.29 -40.03 22.17
N GLY A 422 27.43 -40.23 21.48
CA GLY A 422 27.52 -41.14 20.33
C GLY A 422 26.76 -40.70 19.06
N TYR A 423 26.06 -39.56 19.09
CA TYR A 423 25.35 -39.00 17.93
C TYR A 423 26.31 -38.76 16.74
N GLN A 424 25.79 -38.96 15.53
CA GLN A 424 26.49 -38.76 14.26
C GLN A 424 25.83 -37.66 13.41
N SER A 425 24.53 -37.45 13.60
CA SER A 425 23.72 -36.53 12.82
C SER A 425 22.71 -35.78 13.68
N PHE A 426 22.13 -34.72 13.12
CA PHE A 426 21.02 -34.00 13.76
C PHE A 426 19.79 -34.90 14.00
N ALA A 427 19.58 -35.92 13.16
CA ALA A 427 18.46 -36.84 13.30
C ALA A 427 18.52 -37.70 14.58
N ASP A 428 19.73 -37.89 15.14
CA ASP A 428 19.94 -38.68 16.36
C ASP A 428 19.50 -37.92 17.62
N PHE A 429 19.28 -36.61 17.53
CA PHE A 429 18.84 -35.81 18.67
C PHE A 429 17.40 -36.16 19.04
N PRO A 430 17.05 -36.20 20.34
CA PRO A 430 15.67 -36.27 20.77
C PRO A 430 14.83 -35.15 20.15
N ALA A 431 13.59 -35.44 19.74
CA ALA A 431 12.73 -34.46 19.05
C ALA A 431 12.55 -33.17 19.86
N ARG A 432 12.46 -33.26 21.19
CA ARG A 432 12.42 -32.09 22.08
C ARG A 432 13.71 -31.26 22.01
N ALA A 433 14.88 -31.90 21.96
CA ALA A 433 16.17 -31.22 21.83
C ALA A 433 16.27 -30.46 20.49
N GLN A 434 15.82 -31.08 19.40
CA GLN A 434 15.76 -30.45 18.07
C GLN A 434 14.91 -29.16 18.09
N ARG A 435 13.75 -29.18 18.76
CA ARG A 435 12.87 -28.01 18.89
C ARG A 435 13.46 -26.92 19.78
N ARG A 436 14.09 -27.30 20.90
CA ARG A 436 14.79 -26.35 21.78
C ARG A 436 15.95 -25.65 21.07
N LEU A 437 16.71 -26.39 20.26
CA LEU A 437 17.75 -25.81 19.39
C LEU A 437 17.16 -24.77 18.44
N LEU A 438 16.04 -25.08 17.77
CA LEU A 438 15.41 -24.14 16.84
C LEU A 438 14.96 -22.84 17.54
N MET A 439 14.28 -22.96 18.69
CA MET A 439 13.82 -21.80 19.45
C MET A 439 14.97 -20.91 19.89
N ALA A 440 16.08 -21.51 20.35
CA ALA A 440 17.29 -20.77 20.68
C ALA A 440 17.88 -20.08 19.44
N VAL A 441 17.93 -20.74 18.29
CA VAL A 441 18.47 -20.15 17.07
C VAL A 441 17.70 -18.89 16.64
N GLU A 442 16.37 -18.98 16.61
CA GLU A 442 15.52 -17.86 16.22
C GLU A 442 15.75 -16.63 17.13
N GLU A 443 15.83 -16.84 18.45
CA GLU A 443 16.12 -15.79 19.44
C GLU A 443 17.52 -15.18 19.24
N LYS A 444 18.54 -16.04 19.10
CA LYS A 444 19.94 -15.60 19.01
C LYS A 444 20.25 -14.97 17.64
N LYS A 445 19.56 -15.37 16.56
CA LYS A 445 19.65 -14.71 15.24
C LYS A 445 19.19 -13.26 15.33
N LEU A 446 18.07 -13.00 16.00
CA LEU A 446 17.57 -11.64 16.21
C LEU A 446 18.57 -10.79 17.02
N ALA A 447 19.19 -11.36 18.06
CA ALA A 447 20.24 -10.69 18.82
C ALA A 447 21.49 -10.39 17.97
N LEU A 448 21.86 -11.28 17.04
CA LEU A 448 23.02 -11.14 16.16
C LEU A 448 22.88 -9.95 15.17
N SER A 449 21.66 -9.56 14.82
CA SER A 449 21.41 -8.34 14.04
C SER A 449 21.97 -7.09 14.73
N LYS A 450 22.06 -7.10 16.07
CA LYS A 450 22.56 -5.96 16.88
C LYS A 450 23.97 -6.20 17.45
N ALA A 451 24.32 -7.43 17.80
CA ALA A 451 25.61 -7.79 18.37
C ALA A 451 26.61 -8.34 17.32
N ALA A 452 27.91 -8.16 17.54
CA ALA A 452 28.94 -8.77 16.69
C ALA A 452 29.02 -10.30 16.87
N GLN A 453 28.73 -10.77 18.08
CA GLN A 453 28.75 -12.17 18.47
C GLN A 453 27.76 -12.39 19.62
N VAL A 454 27.10 -13.55 19.66
CA VAL A 454 26.11 -13.91 20.68
C VAL A 454 26.42 -15.33 21.18
N PRO A 455 26.65 -15.55 22.48
CA PRO A 455 26.81 -16.90 23.01
C PRO A 455 25.47 -17.64 23.05
N VAL A 456 25.51 -18.95 22.84
CA VAL A 456 24.35 -19.85 22.96
C VAL A 456 24.59 -20.82 24.09
N GLU A 457 23.70 -20.79 25.08
CA GLU A 457 23.72 -21.69 26.22
C GLU A 457 22.33 -22.31 26.37
N ILE A 458 22.27 -23.65 26.39
CA ILE A 458 21.03 -24.41 26.58
C ILE A 458 21.29 -25.51 27.60
N GLU A 459 20.66 -25.40 28.77
CA GLU A 459 20.77 -26.39 29.84
C GLU A 459 20.10 -27.71 29.46
N ALA A 460 20.73 -28.83 29.79
CA ALA A 460 20.24 -30.19 29.59
C ALA A 460 19.61 -30.39 28.19
N LEU A 461 20.34 -30.00 27.14
CA LEU A 461 19.85 -30.05 25.76
C LEU A 461 19.43 -31.46 25.36
N ALA A 462 20.32 -32.44 25.56
CA ALA A 462 20.09 -33.85 25.27
C ALA A 462 20.78 -34.73 26.32
N GLU A 463 20.08 -35.76 26.81
CA GLU A 463 20.59 -36.69 27.84
C GLU A 463 21.21 -36.01 29.08
N GLY A 464 20.64 -34.87 29.50
CA GLY A 464 21.16 -34.08 30.63
C GLY A 464 22.42 -33.28 30.34
N VAL A 465 22.94 -33.29 29.10
CA VAL A 465 24.15 -32.56 28.70
C VAL A 465 23.80 -31.16 28.22
N ASP A 466 24.48 -30.15 28.76
CA ASP A 466 24.36 -28.75 28.37
C ASP A 466 25.02 -28.47 27.02
N LEU A 467 24.41 -27.60 26.22
CA LEU A 467 25.07 -26.97 25.07
C LEU A 467 25.63 -25.62 25.48
N ARG A 468 26.92 -25.39 25.17
CA ARG A 468 27.56 -24.08 25.23
C ARG A 468 28.33 -23.86 23.94
N ASP A 469 27.89 -22.91 23.12
CA ASP A 469 28.53 -22.56 21.86
C ASP A 469 28.71 -21.04 21.77
N ASN A 470 29.97 -20.62 21.67
CA ASN A 470 30.31 -19.21 21.54
C ASN A 470 30.75 -18.87 20.12
N VAL A 471 30.68 -19.78 19.15
CA VAL A 471 31.40 -19.61 17.87
C VAL A 471 30.45 -19.50 16.68
N THR A 472 29.30 -20.18 16.72
CA THR A 472 28.33 -20.25 15.60
C THR A 472 27.71 -18.89 15.31
N PHE A 473 27.25 -18.20 16.36
CA PHE A 473 26.59 -16.89 16.26
C PHE A 473 27.62 -15.76 16.29
N SER A 474 28.51 -15.75 15.30
CA SER A 474 29.39 -14.62 14.99
C SER A 474 28.94 -14.01 13.67
N ARG A 475 28.80 -12.68 13.62
CA ARG A 475 28.37 -11.96 12.42
C ARG A 475 29.29 -12.29 11.24
N THR A 476 30.60 -12.34 11.45
CA THR A 476 31.58 -12.70 10.42
C THR A 476 31.34 -14.09 9.84
N ARG A 477 31.06 -15.08 10.69
CA ARG A 477 30.82 -16.47 10.26
C ARG A 477 29.49 -16.62 9.52
N VAL A 478 28.42 -16.03 10.06
CA VAL A 478 27.09 -16.05 9.44
C VAL A 478 27.13 -15.36 8.08
N ASN A 479 27.82 -14.22 7.97
CA ASN A 479 28.00 -13.52 6.70
C ASN A 479 28.74 -14.37 5.65
N ALA A 480 29.81 -15.08 6.04
CA ALA A 480 30.53 -15.98 5.14
C ALA A 480 29.63 -17.13 4.66
N SER A 481 28.83 -17.68 5.57
CA SER A 481 27.92 -18.81 5.29
C SER A 481 26.76 -18.40 4.36
N LEU A 482 26.21 -17.19 4.55
CA LEU A 482 25.17 -16.60 3.70
C LEU A 482 25.63 -16.40 2.24
N ARG A 483 26.91 -16.04 2.03
CA ARG A 483 27.50 -15.89 0.68
C ARG A 483 27.88 -17.23 0.05
N GLY A 484 28.32 -18.19 0.85
CA GLY A 484 28.88 -19.45 0.37
C GLY A 484 27.92 -20.60 0.57
N GLU A 485 28.11 -21.30 1.70
CA GLU A 485 27.52 -22.62 1.96
C GLU A 485 25.99 -22.67 1.84
N TRP A 486 25.29 -21.59 2.22
CA TRP A 486 23.84 -21.58 2.26
C TRP A 486 23.19 -21.07 0.97
N GLY A 487 23.97 -20.44 0.07
CA GLY A 487 23.50 -19.96 -1.24
C GLY A 487 22.33 -18.97 -1.21
N VAL A 488 22.08 -18.29 -0.06
CA VAL A 488 20.90 -17.44 0.14
C VAL A 488 20.95 -16.20 -0.76
N LEU A 489 22.12 -15.55 -0.86
CA LEU A 489 22.32 -14.38 -1.72
C LEU A 489 22.33 -14.77 -3.22
N ASP A 490 22.92 -15.90 -3.57
CA ASP A 490 22.89 -16.43 -4.94
C ASP A 490 21.46 -16.72 -5.41
N GLY A 491 20.62 -17.24 -4.50
CA GLY A 491 19.19 -17.43 -4.75
C GLY A 491 18.48 -16.11 -5.05
N PHE A 492 18.74 -15.07 -4.25
CA PHE A 492 18.19 -13.73 -4.51
C PHE A 492 18.61 -13.17 -5.88
N GLU A 493 19.90 -13.27 -6.23
CA GLU A 493 20.37 -12.78 -7.53
C GLU A 493 19.70 -13.49 -8.71
N LYS A 494 19.48 -14.82 -8.61
CA LYS A 494 18.76 -15.58 -9.65
C LYS A 494 17.33 -15.11 -9.80
N VAL A 495 16.62 -14.93 -8.69
CA VAL A 495 15.24 -14.42 -8.67
C VAL A 495 15.16 -13.00 -9.23
N LEU A 496 16.12 -12.14 -8.88
CA LEU A 496 16.20 -10.81 -9.46
C LEU A 496 16.43 -10.89 -10.97
N ARG A 497 17.36 -11.71 -11.46
CA ARG A 497 17.58 -11.89 -12.91
C ARG A 497 16.34 -12.41 -13.63
N GLU A 498 15.59 -13.32 -13.01
CA GLU A 498 14.31 -13.82 -13.52
C GLU A 498 13.27 -12.71 -13.61
N TYR A 499 13.04 -11.96 -12.53
CA TYR A 499 12.15 -10.80 -12.52
C TYR A 499 12.46 -9.81 -13.63
N LEU A 500 13.75 -9.51 -13.80
CA LEU A 500 14.28 -8.64 -14.82
C LEU A 500 14.05 -9.21 -16.23
N GLN A 501 14.22 -10.51 -16.46
CA GLN A 501 13.98 -11.12 -17.78
C GLN A 501 12.49 -11.22 -18.15
N GLU A 502 11.64 -11.51 -17.17
CA GLU A 502 10.20 -11.63 -17.33
C GLU A 502 9.48 -10.30 -17.41
N THR A 503 10.14 -9.20 -17.08
CA THR A 503 9.57 -7.87 -17.25
C THR A 503 9.95 -7.34 -18.64
N PRO A 504 9.17 -7.61 -19.72
CA PRO A 504 9.44 -6.97 -20.99
C PRO A 504 9.27 -5.46 -20.78
N GLY A 505 10.36 -4.72 -20.98
CA GLY A 505 10.27 -3.30 -21.25
C GLY A 505 9.34 -3.14 -22.45
N ASP A 506 8.28 -2.36 -22.29
CA ASP A 506 7.51 -1.90 -23.43
C ASP A 506 8.51 -1.08 -24.27
N LYS A 507 8.98 -1.64 -25.39
CA LYS A 507 10.16 -1.17 -26.12
C LYS A 507 10.06 0.31 -26.52
N ASP A 508 8.84 0.83 -26.55
CA ASP A 508 8.52 2.20 -26.95
C ASP A 508 8.33 3.15 -25.74
N LYS A 509 8.38 2.67 -24.49
CA LYS A 509 8.07 3.43 -23.25
C LYS A 509 8.91 3.03 -22.02
N GLU A 510 10.16 2.60 -22.21
CA GLU A 510 11.05 2.19 -21.11
C GLU A 510 11.43 3.37 -20.19
N GLU A 511 10.57 3.73 -19.24
CA GLU A 511 11.05 4.45 -18.05
C GLU A 511 11.69 3.42 -17.10
N LEU A 512 12.91 3.71 -16.67
CA LEU A 512 13.73 2.80 -15.88
C LEU A 512 13.31 2.81 -14.41
N ILE A 513 13.56 1.73 -13.67
CA ILE A 513 13.40 1.72 -12.21
C ILE A 513 14.40 2.74 -11.63
N ASN A 514 13.89 3.79 -10.99
CA ASN A 514 14.73 4.85 -10.43
C ASN A 514 14.82 4.80 -8.90
N VAL A 515 13.99 3.98 -8.24
CA VAL A 515 14.13 3.67 -6.81
C VAL A 515 14.03 2.18 -6.54
N VAL A 516 14.85 1.74 -5.60
CA VAL A 516 14.67 0.45 -4.91
C VAL A 516 14.45 0.73 -3.43
N VAL A 517 13.39 0.17 -2.84
CA VAL A 517 13.15 0.20 -1.40
C VAL A 517 13.35 -1.20 -0.84
N LEU A 518 14.24 -1.34 0.13
CA LEU A 518 14.59 -2.60 0.77
C LEU A 518 13.84 -2.71 2.12
N CYS A 519 12.97 -3.71 2.28
CA CYS A 519 12.22 -3.99 3.50
C CYS A 519 12.17 -5.49 3.88
N GLY A 520 11.68 -5.79 5.09
CA GLY A 520 11.52 -7.16 5.60
C GLY A 520 12.56 -7.58 6.65
N GLY A 521 12.27 -8.69 7.34
CA GLY A 521 13.06 -9.17 8.49
C GLY A 521 14.48 -9.62 8.17
N MET A 522 14.74 -10.17 6.97
CA MET A 522 16.08 -10.61 6.56
C MET A 522 17.07 -9.44 6.43
N LEU A 523 16.56 -8.26 6.09
CA LEU A 523 17.38 -7.06 5.94
C LEU A 523 17.80 -6.44 7.26
N GLN A 524 17.30 -6.95 8.40
CA GLN A 524 17.88 -6.59 9.70
C GLN A 524 19.30 -7.13 9.87
N ILE A 525 19.70 -8.14 9.09
CA ILE A 525 21.08 -8.62 9.06
C ILE A 525 21.89 -7.61 8.23
N PRO A 526 22.80 -6.81 8.83
CA PRO A 526 23.42 -5.65 8.15
C PRO A 526 24.14 -6.03 6.85
N PHE A 527 24.71 -7.22 6.84
CA PHE A 527 25.44 -7.76 5.70
C PHE A 527 24.55 -8.08 4.49
N VAL A 528 23.32 -8.59 4.72
CA VAL A 528 22.37 -8.88 3.64
C VAL A 528 21.94 -7.57 2.99
N ALA A 529 21.56 -6.57 3.79
CA ALA A 529 21.18 -5.26 3.29
C ALA A 529 22.32 -4.57 2.51
N GLN A 530 23.55 -4.59 3.03
CA GLN A 530 24.73 -4.06 2.32
C GLN A 530 24.97 -4.77 0.98
N SER A 531 24.83 -6.10 0.93
CA SER A 531 25.03 -6.87 -0.31
C SER A 531 24.01 -6.51 -1.37
N LEU A 532 22.74 -6.37 -0.99
CA LEU A 532 21.67 -5.96 -1.90
C LEU A 532 21.88 -4.55 -2.41
N ARG A 533 22.28 -3.61 -1.55
CA ARG A 533 22.63 -2.24 -1.96
C ARG A 533 23.75 -2.24 -3.01
N GLN A 534 24.83 -3.00 -2.78
CA GLN A 534 25.93 -3.11 -3.74
C GLN A 534 25.48 -3.73 -5.06
N LEU A 535 24.67 -4.78 -5.00
CA LEU A 535 24.12 -5.45 -6.18
C LEU A 535 23.30 -4.48 -7.05
N PHE A 536 22.36 -3.74 -6.47
CA PHE A 536 21.54 -2.78 -7.22
C PHE A 536 22.36 -1.61 -7.79
N VAL A 537 23.35 -1.11 -7.05
CA VAL A 537 24.30 -0.11 -7.56
C VAL A 537 25.09 -0.65 -8.76
N GLN A 538 25.52 -1.92 -8.71
CA GLN A 538 26.20 -2.58 -9.84
C GLN A 538 25.28 -2.65 -11.06
N TYR A 539 24.02 -3.09 -10.90
CA TYR A 539 23.04 -3.11 -11.99
C TYR A 539 22.82 -1.72 -12.62
N ALA A 540 22.79 -0.64 -11.82
CA ALA A 540 22.64 0.73 -12.31
C ALA A 540 23.88 1.29 -13.04
N SER A 541 25.06 0.71 -12.80
CA SER A 541 26.33 1.18 -13.38
C SER A 541 26.77 0.41 -14.63
N VAL A 542 26.07 -0.66 -15.02
CA VAL A 542 26.33 -1.40 -16.27
C VAL A 542 26.11 -0.48 -17.48
N THR A 543 27.13 -0.31 -18.33
CA THR A 543 27.08 0.60 -19.49
C THR A 543 26.53 -0.05 -20.77
N SER A 544 26.33 -1.36 -20.79
CA SER A 544 25.88 -2.07 -21.99
C SER A 544 24.46 -1.66 -22.38
N SER A 545 24.32 -1.07 -23.57
CA SER A 545 23.10 -0.48 -24.12
C SER A 545 21.90 -1.41 -24.28
N ASN A 546 22.01 -2.70 -23.98
CA ASN A 546 21.07 -3.71 -24.49
C ASN A 546 20.09 -4.29 -23.46
N ARG A 547 19.93 -3.67 -22.28
CA ARG A 547 18.81 -3.82 -21.32
C ARG A 547 19.12 -3.09 -19.99
N LEU A 548 19.26 -1.76 -20.03
CA LEU A 548 19.23 -1.01 -18.78
C LEU A 548 17.81 -1.09 -18.23
N GLN A 549 17.64 -1.64 -17.02
CA GLN A 549 16.34 -1.69 -16.33
C GLN A 549 16.29 -0.77 -15.12
N PHE A 550 17.47 -0.38 -14.64
CA PHE A 550 17.64 0.59 -13.57
C PHE A 550 18.15 1.90 -14.14
N SER A 551 17.64 2.99 -13.59
CA SER A 551 18.06 4.32 -13.95
C SER A 551 19.50 4.56 -13.53
N ARG A 552 20.13 5.41 -14.30
CA ARG A 552 21.48 5.90 -14.07
C ARG A 552 21.59 6.67 -12.74
N ASP A 553 20.52 7.29 -12.27
CA ASP A 553 20.40 8.00 -10.99
C ASP A 553 19.65 7.16 -9.93
N LEU A 554 19.80 5.82 -9.97
CA LEU A 554 19.13 4.92 -9.04
C LEU A 554 19.38 5.32 -7.57
N VAL A 555 18.29 5.39 -6.81
CA VAL A 555 18.31 5.52 -5.35
C VAL A 555 17.89 4.21 -4.71
N VAL A 556 18.74 3.67 -3.84
CA VAL A 556 18.44 2.48 -3.03
C VAL A 556 18.22 2.93 -1.59
N MET A 557 17.02 2.73 -1.07
CA MET A 557 16.61 3.16 0.27
C MET A 557 16.44 1.95 1.19
N GLU A 558 17.11 1.97 2.33
CA GLU A 558 17.05 0.93 3.38
C GLU A 558 16.47 1.56 4.65
N ALA A 559 15.13 1.52 4.79
CA ALA A 559 14.37 2.05 5.93
C ALA A 559 15.00 3.29 6.59
N GLY A 560 15.04 3.37 7.92
CA GLY A 560 15.69 4.47 8.65
C GLY A 560 17.22 4.41 8.68
N ALA A 561 17.83 3.38 8.07
CA ALA A 561 19.23 3.01 8.23
C ALA A 561 20.15 3.72 7.23
N CYS A 562 19.86 3.68 5.94
CA CYS A 562 20.64 4.42 4.95
C CYS A 562 19.94 4.63 3.61
N THR A 563 20.40 5.63 2.85
CA THR A 563 20.03 5.85 1.45
C THR A 563 21.31 5.88 0.61
N THR A 564 21.38 5.06 -0.43
CA THR A 564 22.50 4.99 -1.37
C THR A 564 22.06 5.53 -2.72
N MET A 565 22.89 6.38 -3.34
CA MET A 565 22.62 6.94 -4.67
C MET A 565 23.83 6.80 -5.58
N CYS A 566 23.59 6.67 -6.88
CA CYS A 566 24.65 6.75 -7.88
C CYS A 566 24.83 8.21 -8.32
N VAL A 567 25.93 8.85 -7.93
CA VAL A 567 26.28 10.22 -8.36
C VAL A 567 27.42 10.16 -9.37
N GLU A 568 27.40 11.08 -10.34
CA GLU A 568 28.57 11.30 -11.20
C GLU A 568 29.71 11.90 -10.37
N GLY A 569 30.87 11.25 -10.41
CA GLY A 569 32.04 11.75 -9.69
C GLY A 569 32.52 13.06 -10.30
N ASN A 570 32.79 14.06 -9.45
CA ASN A 570 33.51 15.27 -9.83
C ASN A 570 34.99 14.91 -10.06
N GLY A 571 35.30 14.37 -11.24
CA GLY A 571 36.66 14.03 -11.65
C GLY A 571 37.24 15.13 -12.53
N ASP A 572 38.13 15.96 -11.97
CA ASP A 572 38.88 17.02 -12.67
C ASP A 572 39.95 16.49 -13.65
N SER A 573 39.76 15.28 -14.17
CA SER A 573 40.69 14.62 -15.11
C SER A 573 39.97 14.32 -16.43
N ALA A 574 40.04 15.28 -17.34
CA ALA A 574 39.63 15.14 -18.73
C ALA A 574 40.46 14.04 -19.41
N GLY A 575 39.92 12.81 -19.49
CA GLY A 575 40.59 11.73 -20.24
C GLY A 575 40.19 10.30 -19.92
N SER A 576 39.42 10.04 -18.86
CA SER A 576 38.92 8.69 -18.53
C SER A 576 37.45 8.80 -18.13
N GLY A 577 36.56 7.98 -18.71
CA GLY A 577 35.11 8.07 -18.51
C GLY A 577 34.73 8.23 -17.04
N SER A 578 33.87 9.21 -16.74
CA SER A 578 33.42 9.54 -15.38
C SER A 578 32.86 8.30 -14.69
N ALA A 579 33.66 7.73 -13.78
CA ALA A 579 33.25 6.60 -12.96
C ALA A 579 32.24 7.12 -11.94
N ARG A 580 31.04 6.54 -11.95
CA ARG A 580 30.02 6.86 -10.95
C ARG A 580 30.34 6.17 -9.65
N VAL A 581 30.28 6.93 -8.57
CA VAL A 581 30.61 6.44 -7.23
C VAL A 581 29.32 6.38 -6.42
N PRO A 582 29.00 5.24 -5.80
CA PRO A 582 27.86 5.17 -4.89
C PRO A 582 28.12 6.04 -3.67
N HIS A 583 27.23 6.98 -3.41
CA HIS A 583 27.23 7.78 -2.19
C HIS A 583 26.18 7.23 -1.24
N THR A 584 26.59 6.75 -0.06
CA THR A 584 25.69 6.26 1.00
C THR A 584 25.57 7.31 2.09
N VAL A 585 24.34 7.68 2.44
CA VAL A 585 24.01 8.52 3.61
C VAL A 585 23.40 7.62 4.67
N GLU A 586 24.04 7.54 5.84
CA GLU A 586 23.48 6.84 7.00
C GLU A 586 22.40 7.71 7.67
N GLY A 587 21.27 7.09 8.01
CA GLY A 587 20.19 7.70 8.76
C GLY A 587 20.34 7.47 10.26
N THR A 588 19.75 8.35 11.06
CA THR A 588 19.68 8.22 12.53
C THR A 588 18.39 7.51 13.00
N GLY A 589 17.68 6.85 12.07
CA GLY A 589 16.37 6.27 12.34
C GLY A 589 16.43 5.04 13.23
N SER A 590 15.50 4.94 14.17
CA SER A 590 15.34 3.76 15.04
C SER A 590 14.40 2.69 14.48
N ILE A 591 13.85 2.93 13.29
CA ILE A 591 12.87 2.07 12.60
C ILE A 591 13.61 1.04 11.74
N GLY A 592 13.40 -0.23 12.05
CA GLY A 592 13.97 -1.36 11.32
C GLY A 592 13.27 -1.63 9.98
N ALA A 593 13.94 -2.37 9.09
CA ALA A 593 13.40 -2.76 7.78
C ALA A 593 12.08 -3.56 7.85
N GLU A 594 11.86 -4.31 8.94
CA GLU A 594 10.63 -5.08 9.17
C GLU A 594 9.48 -4.20 9.72
N GLU A 595 9.81 -3.10 10.40
CA GLU A 595 8.82 -2.17 11.00
C GLU A 595 8.25 -1.19 9.97
N LEU A 596 8.95 -0.99 8.84
CA LEU A 596 8.67 0.04 7.83
C LEU A 596 7.23 0.00 7.29
N ALA A 597 6.73 -1.20 6.95
CA ALA A 597 5.36 -1.37 6.46
C ALA A 597 4.32 -0.95 7.51
N CYS A 598 4.54 -1.33 8.77
CA CYS A 598 3.67 -0.95 9.89
C CYS A 598 3.66 0.57 10.14
N VAL A 599 4.82 1.21 10.03
CA VAL A 599 4.95 2.67 10.15
C VAL A 599 4.15 3.38 9.06
N GLY A 600 4.24 2.90 7.82
CA GLY A 600 3.44 3.46 6.71
C GLY A 600 1.94 3.22 6.82
N GLY A 601 1.52 2.06 7.32
CA GLY A 601 0.11 1.83 7.67
C GLY A 601 -0.39 2.76 8.79
N CYS A 602 0.49 3.14 9.72
CA CYS A 602 0.15 4.11 10.76
C CYS A 602 0.02 5.53 10.17
N LEU A 603 0.91 5.91 9.23
CA LEU A 603 0.77 7.17 8.49
C LEU A 603 -0.55 7.22 7.71
N HIS A 604 -0.94 6.13 7.04
CA HIS A 604 -2.23 6.01 6.36
C HIS A 604 -3.40 6.26 7.32
N SER A 605 -3.42 5.55 8.46
CA SER A 605 -4.41 5.73 9.53
C SER A 605 -4.44 7.15 10.07
N TYR A 606 -3.27 7.79 10.17
CA TYR A 606 -3.13 9.15 10.68
C TYR A 606 -3.79 10.17 9.74
N HIS A 607 -3.56 10.07 8.43
CA HIS A 607 -4.22 10.93 7.44
C HIS A 607 -5.73 10.69 7.37
N ILE A 608 -6.19 9.44 7.50
CA ILE A 608 -7.62 9.13 7.62
C ILE A 608 -8.19 9.77 8.90
N ALA A 609 -7.54 9.61 10.05
CA ALA A 609 -7.99 10.20 11.31
C ALA A 609 -8.10 11.73 11.24
N LEU A 610 -7.15 12.40 10.59
CA LEU A 610 -7.24 13.83 10.32
C LEU A 610 -8.45 14.19 9.47
N ALA A 611 -8.75 13.39 8.43
CA ALA A 611 -9.94 13.59 7.61
C ALA A 611 -11.23 13.40 8.43
N VAL A 612 -11.28 12.41 9.34
CA VAL A 612 -12.42 12.23 10.25
C VAL A 612 -12.59 13.43 11.18
N ILE A 613 -11.52 13.88 11.83
CA ILE A 613 -11.54 15.03 12.75
C ILE A 613 -12.04 16.28 12.00
N LYS A 614 -11.46 16.58 10.82
CA LYS A 614 -11.89 17.71 9.99
C LYS A 614 -13.37 17.60 9.58
N LYS A 615 -13.85 16.41 9.22
CA LYS A 615 -15.27 16.18 8.88
C LYS A 615 -16.20 16.38 10.08
N ARG A 616 -15.79 15.99 11.29
CA ARG A 616 -16.54 16.23 12.54
C ARG A 616 -16.58 17.73 12.89
N GLU A 617 -15.46 18.45 12.76
CA GLU A 617 -15.39 19.90 13.01
C GLU A 617 -16.34 20.70 12.11
N VAL A 618 -16.41 20.33 10.82
CA VAL A 618 -17.34 20.96 9.86
C VAL A 618 -18.80 20.74 10.29
N ARG A 619 -19.16 19.53 10.74
CA ARG A 619 -20.53 19.20 11.19
C ARG A 619 -20.90 19.95 12.48
N LEU A 620 -20.03 19.92 13.50
CA LEU A 620 -20.27 20.57 14.79
C LEU A 620 -20.30 22.10 14.69
N GLY A 621 -19.50 22.68 13.79
CA GLY A 621 -19.49 24.12 13.52
C GLY A 621 -20.79 24.65 12.89
N GLY A 622 -21.69 23.78 12.42
CA GLY A 622 -23.01 24.18 11.90
C GLY A 622 -24.10 24.31 12.97
N GLN A 623 -23.95 23.65 14.12
CA GLN A 623 -24.99 23.64 15.16
C GLN A 623 -24.86 24.75 16.20
N LYS A 624 -23.67 25.34 16.41
CA LYS A 624 -23.45 26.32 17.49
C LYS A 624 -23.85 27.78 17.18
N GLU A 625 -24.29 28.11 15.97
CA GLU A 625 -24.70 29.49 15.60
C GLU A 625 -26.23 29.73 15.62
N GLY A 626 -27.05 28.75 16.01
CA GLY A 626 -28.53 28.85 15.96
C GLY A 626 -29.25 29.28 17.24
N SER A 627 -28.57 29.49 18.37
CA SER A 627 -29.23 29.72 19.67
C SER A 627 -29.12 31.18 20.14
N LYS A 628 -29.72 32.10 19.39
CA LYS A 628 -30.11 33.44 19.87
C LYS A 628 -31.42 33.85 19.19
N ASN A 629 -32.53 33.67 19.91
CA ASN A 629 -33.85 34.30 19.77
C ASN A 629 -34.14 35.02 18.43
N VAL A 630 -34.72 34.31 17.45
CA VAL A 630 -35.47 34.96 16.36
C VAL A 630 -36.81 34.24 16.16
N ARG A 631 -37.87 35.04 16.22
CA ARG A 631 -39.28 34.63 16.10
C ARG A 631 -39.56 34.00 14.73
N VAL A 632 -40.25 32.86 14.81
CA VAL A 632 -41.12 32.20 13.83
C VAL A 632 -41.51 33.07 12.61
N GLY A 633 -41.08 32.63 11.42
CA GLY A 633 -41.57 33.16 10.15
C GLY A 633 -40.80 32.63 8.94
N HIS A 634 -41.45 31.74 8.18
CA HIS A 634 -41.12 31.28 6.81
C HIS A 634 -40.12 30.12 6.64
N LYS A 635 -40.52 29.21 5.74
CA LYS A 635 -39.97 27.88 5.42
C LYS A 635 -38.44 27.91 5.26
N GLY A 636 -37.77 27.09 6.07
CA GLY A 636 -36.35 27.16 6.35
C GLY A 636 -35.44 26.73 5.19
N ALA A 637 -34.64 27.68 4.71
CA ALA A 637 -33.37 27.39 4.07
C ALA A 637 -32.36 27.04 5.19
N THR A 638 -31.76 25.86 5.14
CA THR A 638 -30.58 25.53 5.96
C THR A 638 -29.54 26.63 5.81
N PRO A 639 -29.00 27.19 6.90
CA PRO A 639 -27.99 28.23 6.80
C PRO A 639 -26.79 27.66 6.03
N ALA A 640 -26.49 28.24 4.87
CA ALA A 640 -25.41 27.78 4.02
C ALA A 640 -24.09 27.79 4.82
N LEU A 641 -23.41 26.64 4.89
CA LEU A 641 -22.07 26.55 5.46
C LEU A 641 -21.17 27.62 4.84
N SER A 642 -20.39 28.33 5.66
CA SER A 642 -19.36 29.21 5.11
C SER A 642 -18.45 28.39 4.18
N TRP A 643 -18.10 28.92 3.01
CA TRP A 643 -17.33 28.18 2.02
C TRP A 643 -15.98 27.65 2.58
N ARG A 644 -15.41 28.25 3.66
CA ARG A 644 -14.24 27.72 4.38
C ARG A 644 -14.54 26.36 4.99
N LYS A 645 -15.68 26.25 5.68
CA LYS A 645 -16.17 24.97 6.22
C LYS A 645 -16.46 24.01 5.08
N GLN A 646 -17.10 24.46 3.99
CA GLN A 646 -17.40 23.63 2.82
C GLN A 646 -16.13 23.11 2.11
N ARG A 647 -15.14 23.97 1.82
CA ARG A 647 -13.88 23.58 1.19
C ARG A 647 -13.10 22.61 2.08
N ARG A 648 -13.01 22.88 3.39
CA ARG A 648 -12.39 21.94 4.34
C ARG A 648 -13.13 20.60 4.37
N ALA A 649 -14.46 20.62 4.26
CA ALA A 649 -15.27 19.41 4.16
C ALA A 649 -15.02 18.66 2.85
N GLU A 650 -14.95 19.35 1.71
CA GLU A 650 -14.68 18.76 0.41
C GLU A 650 -13.26 18.20 0.34
N GLU A 651 -12.25 18.92 0.82
CA GLU A 651 -10.87 18.44 0.91
C GLU A 651 -10.78 17.24 1.86
N ALA A 652 -11.39 17.31 3.04
CA ALA A 652 -11.44 16.18 3.97
C ALA A 652 -12.17 14.98 3.36
N ASN A 653 -13.26 15.18 2.62
CA ASN A 653 -13.96 14.11 1.91
C ASN A 653 -13.12 13.55 0.75
N ARG A 654 -12.39 14.37 -0.01
CA ARG A 654 -11.49 13.87 -1.07
C ARG A 654 -10.37 13.02 -0.50
N VAL A 655 -9.70 13.51 0.54
CA VAL A 655 -8.65 12.75 1.25
C VAL A 655 -9.25 11.46 1.82
N TRP A 656 -10.41 11.55 2.48
CA TRP A 656 -11.13 10.38 2.97
C TRP A 656 -11.41 9.39 1.83
N HIS A 657 -12.04 9.79 0.74
CA HIS A 657 -12.36 8.90 -0.37
C HIS A 657 -11.09 8.34 -1.04
N ALA A 658 -10.04 9.14 -1.24
CA ALA A 658 -8.79 8.68 -1.83
C ALA A 658 -8.11 7.61 -0.96
N LEU A 659 -8.11 7.78 0.37
CA LEU A 659 -7.47 6.87 1.31
C LEU A 659 -8.33 5.65 1.66
N THR A 660 -9.66 5.79 1.67
CA THR A 660 -10.59 4.73 2.07
C THR A 660 -11.12 3.91 0.91
N ARG A 661 -10.75 4.24 -0.34
CA ARG A 661 -11.22 3.51 -1.52
C ARG A 661 -10.73 2.09 -1.56
N GLY A 662 -11.68 1.23 -1.23
CA GLY A 662 -11.52 -0.18 -0.92
C GLY A 662 -12.57 -0.60 0.11
N ALA A 663 -12.99 0.33 0.95
CA ALA A 663 -14.08 0.19 1.91
C ALA A 663 -15.44 0.49 1.24
N VAL A 664 -15.93 -0.38 0.35
CA VAL A 664 -17.35 -0.32 -0.03
C VAL A 664 -18.15 -0.80 1.17
N ASP A 665 -18.68 0.14 1.96
CA ASP A 665 -19.69 -0.17 2.96
C ASP A 665 -20.97 -0.57 2.23
N SER A 666 -21.29 -1.85 2.23
CA SER A 666 -22.54 -2.43 1.73
C SER A 666 -23.76 -2.07 2.61
N SER A 667 -23.69 -1.03 3.43
CA SER A 667 -24.79 -0.56 4.26
C SER A 667 -25.64 0.48 3.54
N LYS A 668 -26.72 0.01 2.90
CA LYS A 668 -28.06 0.65 2.79
C LYS A 668 -28.18 2.18 2.60
N GLU A 669 -27.27 2.85 1.91
CA GLU A 669 -27.55 4.11 1.21
C GLU A 669 -27.45 3.87 -0.31
N ALA A 670 -28.41 3.07 -0.81
CA ALA A 670 -28.62 2.83 -2.22
C ALA A 670 -29.64 3.84 -2.77
N VAL A 671 -29.25 5.12 -2.87
CA VAL A 671 -29.87 6.14 -3.74
C VAL A 671 -28.74 7.11 -4.12
N ASP A 672 -28.48 7.31 -5.42
CA ASP A 672 -27.38 8.05 -6.07
C ASP A 672 -26.06 7.30 -6.34
N SER A 673 -26.19 6.20 -7.08
CA SER A 673 -25.14 5.43 -7.75
C SER A 673 -24.43 6.24 -8.86
N THR A 674 -23.53 7.15 -8.49
CA THR A 674 -22.36 7.62 -9.28
C THR A 674 -21.36 8.47 -8.45
N SER A 675 -21.69 8.81 -7.20
CA SER A 675 -20.96 9.84 -6.41
C SER A 675 -19.69 9.36 -5.67
N GLY A 676 -19.31 8.09 -5.81
CA GLY A 676 -18.22 7.47 -5.05
C GLY A 676 -16.82 7.46 -5.71
N GLU A 677 -16.71 7.78 -7.00
CA GLU A 677 -15.45 7.76 -7.78
C GLU A 677 -14.73 9.13 -7.76
N LEU A 678 -13.40 9.13 -7.84
CA LEU A 678 -12.46 10.26 -7.63
C LEU A 678 -12.02 10.36 -9.04
N LEU A 679 -12.60 11.33 -9.70
CA LEU A 679 -12.32 11.51 -11.08
C LEU A 679 -10.90 12.05 -11.11
N ILE A 680 -10.04 11.28 -11.73
CA ILE A 680 -8.63 11.60 -11.90
C ILE A 680 -8.53 12.13 -13.32
N LEU A 681 -8.06 13.37 -13.45
CA LEU A 681 -7.87 14.00 -14.74
C LEU A 681 -6.88 13.16 -15.57
N GLN A 682 -7.28 12.66 -16.74
CA GLN A 682 -6.44 11.74 -17.52
C GLN A 682 -5.28 12.44 -18.23
N ARG A 683 -5.52 13.68 -18.69
CA ARG A 683 -4.54 14.48 -19.44
C ARG A 683 -4.36 15.83 -18.79
N PRO A 684 -3.16 16.41 -18.79
CA PRO A 684 -2.93 17.71 -18.18
C PRO A 684 -3.75 18.79 -18.90
N VAL A 685 -4.09 19.83 -18.16
CA VAL A 685 -4.61 21.09 -18.70
C VAL A 685 -3.51 22.13 -18.61
N PHE A 686 -3.11 22.67 -19.74
CA PHE A 686 -2.11 23.71 -19.86
C PHE A 686 -2.77 25.08 -20.05
N LEU A 687 -2.12 26.11 -19.51
CA LEU A 687 -2.39 27.51 -19.81
C LEU A 687 -1.21 28.08 -20.61
N LEU A 688 -1.51 28.74 -21.73
CA LEU A 688 -0.50 29.45 -22.51
C LEU A 688 0.04 30.66 -21.74
N LEU A 689 1.36 30.75 -21.63
CA LEU A 689 2.04 31.92 -21.06
C LEU A 689 2.00 33.09 -22.05
N HIS A 690 2.07 34.32 -21.53
CA HIS A 690 2.06 35.51 -22.39
C HIS A 690 3.23 35.54 -23.39
N SER A 691 4.38 34.97 -23.03
CA SER A 691 5.53 34.82 -23.92
C SER A 691 5.25 33.93 -25.12
N GLY A 692 4.27 33.02 -25.03
CA GLY A 692 3.92 32.04 -26.06
C GLY A 692 2.97 32.50 -27.16
N VAL A 693 2.54 33.76 -27.12
CA VAL A 693 1.49 34.25 -28.02
C VAL A 693 1.98 34.32 -29.47
N GLU A 694 3.26 34.63 -29.68
CA GLU A 694 3.85 34.63 -31.03
C GLU A 694 4.02 33.21 -31.58
N GLU A 695 4.40 32.25 -30.73
CA GLU A 695 4.49 30.83 -31.08
C GLU A 695 3.11 30.25 -31.43
N LEU A 696 2.06 30.63 -30.68
CA LEU A 696 0.69 30.26 -31.02
C LEU A 696 0.26 30.89 -32.35
N ARG A 697 0.59 32.16 -32.60
CA ARG A 697 0.29 32.82 -33.88
C ARG A 697 1.00 32.12 -35.04
N LEU A 698 2.26 31.75 -34.86
CA LEU A 698 3.04 30.98 -35.84
C LEU A 698 2.40 29.60 -36.09
N ALA A 699 2.05 28.86 -35.04
CA ALA A 699 1.36 27.57 -35.16
C ALA A 699 0.02 27.70 -35.89
N LEU A 700 -0.79 28.72 -35.57
CA LEU A 700 -2.06 29.00 -36.26
C LEU A 700 -1.85 29.35 -37.74
N SER A 701 -0.80 30.10 -38.08
CA SER A 701 -0.47 30.43 -39.48
C SER A 701 -0.02 29.23 -40.31
N GLN A 702 0.41 28.15 -39.66
CA GLN A 702 0.92 26.94 -40.30
C GLN A 702 -0.17 25.86 -40.49
N GLN A 703 -1.34 26.02 -39.87
CA GLN A 703 -2.44 25.04 -40.04
C GLN A 703 -2.94 25.01 -41.48
N GLN A 704 -2.89 23.83 -42.10
CA GLN A 704 -3.22 23.63 -43.52
C GLN A 704 -4.66 23.14 -43.77
N GLY A 705 -5.51 23.02 -42.75
CA GLY A 705 -6.90 22.62 -42.97
C GLY A 705 -7.84 22.87 -41.78
N PRO A 706 -9.16 22.96 -42.04
CA PRO A 706 -10.18 23.25 -41.01
C PRO A 706 -10.41 22.12 -40.00
N ASN A 707 -9.78 20.94 -40.19
CA ASN A 707 -9.88 19.78 -39.31
C ASN A 707 -8.60 19.50 -38.51
N ASP A 708 -7.57 20.36 -38.61
CA ASP A 708 -6.33 20.19 -37.85
C ASP A 708 -6.55 20.76 -36.45
N SER A 709 -6.84 19.91 -35.46
CA SER A 709 -7.07 20.33 -34.07
C SER A 709 -5.79 20.36 -33.23
N CYS A 710 -4.69 19.81 -33.76
CA CYS A 710 -3.43 19.68 -33.04
C CYS A 710 -2.52 20.89 -33.28
N PHE A 711 -1.90 21.36 -32.20
CA PHE A 711 -0.86 22.39 -32.17
C PHE A 711 0.41 21.79 -31.61
N HIS A 712 1.56 22.13 -32.19
CA HIS A 712 2.86 21.82 -31.61
C HIS A 712 3.45 23.11 -31.02
N LEU A 713 3.51 23.19 -29.68
CA LEU A 713 4.08 24.33 -28.98
C LEU A 713 5.24 23.89 -28.08
N PRO A 714 6.28 24.73 -27.90
CA PRO A 714 7.35 24.44 -26.95
C PRO A 714 6.82 24.33 -25.52
N SER A 715 7.32 23.37 -24.73
CA SER A 715 6.91 23.26 -23.31
C SER A 715 7.22 24.52 -22.49
N SER A 716 8.22 25.31 -22.90
CA SER A 716 8.63 26.57 -22.27
C SER A 716 7.57 27.69 -22.35
N VAL A 717 6.61 27.59 -23.27
CA VAL A 717 5.54 28.59 -23.42
C VAL A 717 4.24 28.20 -22.71
N LEU A 718 4.25 27.07 -22.02
CA LEU A 718 3.09 26.50 -21.34
C LEU A 718 3.35 26.46 -19.84
N THR A 719 2.29 26.68 -19.07
CA THR A 719 2.26 26.34 -17.64
C THR A 719 1.22 25.25 -17.44
N VAL A 720 1.56 24.22 -16.67
CA VAL A 720 0.59 23.20 -16.25
C VAL A 720 -0.37 23.85 -15.26
N LEU A 721 -1.64 23.99 -15.65
CA LEU A 721 -2.71 24.45 -14.77
C LEU A 721 -3.16 23.29 -13.88
N PHE A 722 -3.56 22.17 -14.48
CA PHE A 722 -3.85 20.92 -13.78
C PHE A 722 -2.99 19.82 -14.37
N ALA A 723 -2.21 19.11 -13.56
CA ALA A 723 -1.39 18.01 -14.04
C ALA A 723 -2.26 16.81 -14.44
N ALA A 724 -1.72 15.93 -15.28
CA ALA A 724 -2.27 14.59 -15.40
C ALA A 724 -2.40 13.96 -13.99
N HIS A 725 -3.42 13.15 -13.84
CA HIS A 725 -3.80 12.49 -12.61
C HIS A 725 -4.23 13.38 -11.43
N THR A 726 -4.52 14.66 -11.69
CA THR A 726 -5.12 15.53 -10.68
C THR A 726 -6.48 14.98 -10.24
N ALA A 727 -6.63 14.72 -8.94
CA ALA A 727 -7.90 14.34 -8.33
C ALA A 727 -8.91 15.49 -8.35
N LEU A 728 -10.14 15.22 -8.79
CA LEU A 728 -11.21 16.20 -8.93
C LEU A 728 -12.22 16.15 -7.77
N PRO A 729 -12.86 17.28 -7.41
CA PRO A 729 -12.61 18.63 -7.93
C PRO A 729 -11.20 19.15 -7.61
N ALA A 730 -10.68 20.08 -8.41
CA ALA A 730 -9.37 20.69 -8.23
C ALA A 730 -9.46 22.21 -8.38
N ARG A 731 -8.59 22.96 -7.71
CA ARG A 731 -8.55 24.43 -7.81
C ARG A 731 -7.12 24.94 -7.87
N VAL A 732 -6.88 25.89 -8.79
CA VAL A 732 -5.59 26.56 -8.99
C VAL A 732 -5.81 28.06 -8.94
N LEU A 733 -4.93 28.79 -8.24
CA LEU A 733 -4.95 30.24 -8.14
C LEU A 733 -3.74 30.80 -8.87
N VAL A 734 -3.96 31.74 -9.78
CA VAL A 734 -2.90 32.41 -10.53
C VAL A 734 -2.93 33.90 -10.16
N PRO A 735 -1.90 34.45 -9.51
CA PRO A 735 -1.82 35.88 -9.22
C PRO A 735 -1.66 36.68 -10.52
N LEU A 736 -2.40 37.78 -10.65
CA LEU A 736 -2.22 38.74 -11.73
C LEU A 736 -1.15 39.76 -11.32
N GLN A 737 -0.17 39.97 -12.20
CA GLN A 737 0.83 41.03 -12.03
C GLN A 737 0.18 42.41 -12.05
N GLU A 738 0.70 43.31 -11.21
CA GLU A 738 0.23 44.69 -11.09
C GLU A 738 0.29 45.42 -12.44
N GLY A 739 -0.76 46.19 -12.78
CA GLY A 739 -0.79 47.05 -13.97
C GLY A 739 -1.60 46.54 -15.17
N LYS A 740 -2.06 45.27 -15.20
CA LYS A 740 -2.93 44.78 -16.28
C LYS A 740 -4.36 45.34 -16.15
N ARG A 741 -4.67 46.39 -16.90
CA ARG A 741 -6.02 46.93 -17.08
C ARG A 741 -6.58 46.45 -18.42
N GLY A 742 -7.79 45.89 -18.42
CA GLY A 742 -8.47 45.38 -19.64
C GLY A 742 -8.81 43.89 -19.57
N PRO A 743 -9.62 43.39 -20.54
CA PRO A 743 -10.06 41.99 -20.56
C PRO A 743 -8.88 41.03 -20.65
N ILE A 744 -8.94 39.95 -19.88
CA ILE A 744 -7.93 38.89 -19.86
C ILE A 744 -8.42 37.79 -20.79
N VAL A 745 -7.61 37.44 -21.80
CA VAL A 745 -7.89 36.31 -22.70
C VAL A 745 -6.99 35.15 -22.33
N LEU A 746 -7.58 33.99 -22.04
CA LEU A 746 -6.87 32.78 -21.63
C LEU A 746 -7.00 31.71 -22.72
N TYR A 747 -5.88 31.12 -23.13
CA TYR A 747 -5.86 29.98 -24.05
C TYR A 747 -5.48 28.73 -23.26
N LEU A 748 -6.39 27.76 -23.25
CA LEU A 748 -6.24 26.51 -22.51
C LEU A 748 -6.07 25.36 -23.49
N PHE A 749 -5.13 24.47 -23.20
CA PHE A 749 -4.80 23.31 -24.03
C PHE A 749 -4.80 22.03 -23.19
N THR A 750 -4.97 20.89 -23.83
CA THR A 750 -4.68 19.58 -23.27
C THR A 750 -3.78 18.79 -24.20
N GLU A 751 -3.07 17.80 -23.69
CA GLU A 751 -2.20 16.97 -24.51
C GLU A 751 -3.02 16.08 -25.47
N GLU A 752 -2.57 15.97 -26.71
CA GLU A 752 -3.17 15.05 -27.68
C GLU A 752 -2.52 13.66 -27.58
N GLU A 753 -3.31 12.59 -27.74
CA GLU A 753 -2.76 11.24 -27.81
C GLU A 753 -1.89 11.13 -29.07
N LYS A 754 -0.61 10.76 -28.90
CA LYS A 754 0.33 10.58 -30.02
C LYS A 754 -0.35 9.80 -31.15
N GLN A 755 -0.53 10.43 -32.31
CA GLN A 755 -1.01 9.72 -33.50
C GLN A 755 -0.03 8.58 -33.80
N LYS A 756 -0.56 7.40 -34.14
CA LYS A 756 0.21 6.21 -34.49
C LYS A 756 1.06 6.37 -35.77
N ASN A 757 1.02 7.52 -36.44
CA ASN A 757 1.84 7.81 -37.60
C ASN A 757 3.13 8.52 -37.16
N GLY A 758 4.26 7.88 -37.44
CA GLY A 758 5.57 8.17 -36.88
C GLY A 758 6.28 9.40 -37.44
N ASP A 759 5.64 10.56 -37.40
CA ASP A 759 6.35 11.81 -37.59
C ASP A 759 7.12 12.17 -36.31
N ALA A 760 8.44 12.23 -36.43
CA ALA A 760 9.34 12.59 -35.35
C ALA A 760 9.07 14.05 -34.95
N ILE A 761 8.32 14.24 -33.87
CA ILE A 761 8.15 15.54 -33.24
C ILE A 761 9.55 16.01 -32.79
N ALA A 762 9.95 17.21 -33.22
CA ALA A 762 11.24 17.78 -32.83
C ALA A 762 11.37 17.88 -31.31
N ASP A 763 12.58 17.59 -30.79
CA ASP A 763 12.88 17.63 -29.36
C ASP A 763 12.41 18.94 -28.72
N GLY A 764 11.54 18.83 -27.71
CA GLY A 764 11.04 19.96 -26.91
C GLY A 764 9.64 20.49 -27.25
N LEU A 765 9.00 20.02 -28.34
CA LEU A 765 7.62 20.37 -28.68
C LEU A 765 6.60 19.41 -28.03
N VAL A 766 5.45 19.95 -27.60
CA VAL A 766 4.31 19.20 -27.05
C VAL A 766 3.14 19.27 -28.04
N SER A 767 2.50 18.14 -28.31
CA SER A 767 1.31 18.05 -29.15
C SER A 767 0.06 18.33 -28.33
N LEU A 768 -0.72 19.32 -28.74
CA LEU A 768 -1.77 19.92 -27.93
C LEU A 768 -3.06 20.08 -28.71
N SER A 769 -4.19 19.86 -28.05
CA SER A 769 -5.52 20.24 -28.55
C SER A 769 -6.08 21.38 -27.69
N PRO A 770 -6.78 22.36 -28.28
CA PRO A 770 -7.37 23.47 -27.53
C PRO A 770 -8.59 22.96 -26.76
N LEU A 771 -8.77 23.40 -25.50
CA LEU A 771 -9.97 23.07 -24.74
C LEU A 771 -11.21 23.87 -25.17
N THR A 772 -11.01 25.00 -25.86
CA THR A 772 -12.08 25.85 -26.38
C THR A 772 -11.67 26.42 -27.74
N ASP A 773 -12.62 26.51 -28.68
CA ASP A 773 -12.39 27.03 -30.05
C ASP A 773 -11.90 28.49 -30.08
N LYS A 774 -12.18 29.24 -29.01
CA LYS A 774 -11.79 30.65 -28.84
C LYS A 774 -11.13 30.83 -27.48
N GLY A 775 -10.28 31.85 -27.37
CA GLY A 775 -9.73 32.26 -26.08
C GLY A 775 -10.84 32.62 -25.09
N LEU A 776 -10.71 32.15 -23.85
CA LEU A 776 -11.65 32.44 -22.77
C LEU A 776 -11.48 33.89 -22.32
N VAL A 777 -12.50 34.72 -22.53
CA VAL A 777 -12.46 36.14 -22.17
C VAL A 777 -13.02 36.34 -20.76
N LEU A 778 -12.16 36.76 -19.83
CA LEU A 778 -12.51 37.15 -18.48
C LEU A 778 -12.49 38.68 -18.39
N GLY A 779 -13.56 39.29 -17.87
CA GLY A 779 -13.59 40.73 -17.61
C GLY A 779 -12.39 41.16 -16.75
N GLY A 780 -11.72 42.24 -17.14
CA GLY A 780 -10.54 42.75 -16.44
C GLY A 780 -10.88 43.50 -15.14
N PRO A 781 -9.87 43.82 -14.31
CA PRO A 781 -10.07 44.70 -13.16
C PRO A 781 -10.52 46.10 -13.62
N THR A 782 -11.67 46.57 -13.12
CA THR A 782 -12.25 47.88 -13.48
C THR A 782 -11.75 49.03 -12.61
N ASP A 783 -11.20 48.73 -11.44
CA ASP A 783 -10.90 49.72 -10.42
C ASP A 783 -9.39 49.95 -10.25
N GLY A 784 -8.97 51.22 -10.22
CA GLY A 784 -7.58 51.65 -10.13
C GLY A 784 -6.98 51.72 -8.71
N GLY A 785 -7.60 51.07 -7.71
CA GLY A 785 -7.14 51.07 -6.32
C GLY A 785 -6.04 50.03 -6.03
N GLU A 786 -5.43 50.13 -4.84
CA GLU A 786 -4.44 49.15 -4.31
C GLU A 786 -5.10 47.81 -3.96
N HIS A 787 -5.41 47.04 -4.99
CA HIS A 787 -5.96 45.70 -4.89
C HIS A 787 -5.06 44.69 -5.58
N LYS A 788 -4.95 43.48 -5.00
CA LYS A 788 -4.35 42.33 -5.67
C LYS A 788 -5.46 41.55 -6.37
N TYR A 789 -5.16 41.03 -7.55
CA TYR A 789 -6.12 40.26 -8.34
C TYR A 789 -5.60 38.85 -8.58
N TYR A 790 -6.51 37.88 -8.58
CA TYR A 790 -6.19 36.48 -8.82
C TYR A 790 -7.20 35.90 -9.81
N VAL A 791 -6.71 35.06 -10.73
CA VAL A 791 -7.57 34.20 -11.54
C VAL A 791 -7.65 32.84 -10.84
N VAL A 792 -8.86 32.46 -10.46
CA VAL A 792 -9.15 31.20 -9.76
C VAL A 792 -9.79 30.24 -10.76
N PHE A 793 -9.10 29.12 -11.02
CA PHE A 793 -9.57 28.04 -11.87
C PHE A 793 -10.09 26.92 -10.98
N THR A 794 -11.36 26.52 -11.12
CA THR A 794 -11.95 25.40 -10.39
C THR A 794 -12.50 24.37 -11.36
N LEU A 795 -11.85 23.20 -11.43
CA LEU A 795 -12.26 22.06 -12.24
C LEU A 795 -13.08 21.10 -11.39
N ARG A 796 -14.28 20.72 -11.84
CA ARG A 796 -15.17 19.81 -11.12
C ARG A 796 -15.90 18.87 -12.08
N PRO A 797 -16.30 17.67 -11.67
CA PRO A 797 -17.25 16.88 -12.45
C PRO A 797 -18.59 17.61 -12.59
N SER A 798 -19.23 17.44 -13.74
CA SER A 798 -20.58 17.94 -13.98
C SER A 798 -21.60 17.00 -13.35
N ASN A 799 -22.47 17.53 -12.48
CA ASN A 799 -23.59 16.76 -11.93
C ASN A 799 -24.66 16.62 -13.00
N ALA A 800 -24.67 15.53 -13.76
CA ALA A 800 -25.67 15.25 -14.80
C ALA A 800 -27.08 14.87 -14.24
N GLY A 801 -27.35 15.10 -12.95
CA GLY A 801 -28.50 14.52 -12.24
C GLY A 801 -29.65 15.45 -11.85
N ASN A 802 -29.74 16.70 -12.34
CA ASN A 802 -30.84 17.60 -11.93
C ASN A 802 -31.42 18.46 -13.08
N ARG A 803 -31.57 17.89 -14.28
CA ARG A 803 -32.46 18.45 -15.31
C ARG A 803 -33.85 17.84 -15.16
N GLY A 804 -34.58 18.30 -14.15
CA GLY A 804 -36.04 18.13 -14.01
C GLY A 804 -36.72 19.48 -14.24
N ASP A 805 -37.71 19.49 -15.13
CA ASP A 805 -38.81 20.44 -15.25
C ASP A 805 -38.52 21.95 -15.15
N LEU A 806 -38.16 22.58 -16.26
CA LEU A 806 -38.52 23.97 -16.56
C LEU A 806 -38.71 24.13 -18.07
N ASP A 807 -39.79 23.54 -18.60
CA ASP A 807 -40.47 24.08 -19.77
C ASP A 807 -41.37 25.22 -19.29
N GLY A 808 -41.00 26.47 -19.56
CA GLY A 808 -41.84 27.62 -19.22
C GLY A 808 -41.10 28.94 -19.09
N GLU A 809 -41.32 29.78 -20.10
CA GLU A 809 -41.10 31.24 -20.14
C GLU A 809 -39.68 31.79 -20.43
N GLU A 810 -39.56 32.25 -21.67
CA GLU A 810 -38.63 33.27 -22.14
C GLU A 810 -38.71 34.54 -21.29
N VAL A 811 -37.60 34.94 -20.67
CA VAL A 811 -37.25 36.36 -20.46
C VAL A 811 -35.75 36.51 -20.62
N GLY A 812 -35.33 37.29 -21.61
CA GLY A 812 -33.95 37.41 -22.05
C GLY A 812 -33.01 38.15 -21.10
N SER A 813 -31.74 37.76 -21.10
CA SER A 813 -30.58 38.68 -21.12
C SER A 813 -29.27 37.88 -21.21
N VAL A 814 -28.55 38.11 -22.31
CA VAL A 814 -27.10 38.08 -22.52
C VAL A 814 -26.24 37.26 -21.53
N ASN A 815 -25.81 36.04 -21.92
CA ASN A 815 -24.49 35.48 -21.63
C ASN A 815 -24.27 34.17 -22.43
N GLY A 816 -23.27 34.15 -23.31
CA GLY A 816 -23.03 33.11 -24.31
C GLY A 816 -22.61 31.76 -23.73
N ARG A 817 -23.45 30.74 -23.93
CA ARG A 817 -23.08 29.32 -23.80
C ARG A 817 -22.85 28.74 -25.20
N VAL A 818 -21.61 28.37 -25.49
CA VAL A 818 -21.23 27.58 -26.67
C VAL A 818 -21.44 26.11 -26.34
N ARG A 819 -22.26 25.41 -27.12
CA ARG A 819 -22.41 23.94 -27.07
C ARG A 819 -21.59 23.34 -28.21
N ILE A 820 -20.67 22.43 -27.89
CA ILE A 820 -20.02 21.55 -28.86
C ILE A 820 -20.84 20.26 -28.92
N SER A 821 -21.31 19.90 -30.11
CA SER A 821 -22.13 18.71 -30.37
C SER A 821 -21.28 17.53 -30.81
N GLY A 822 -21.41 16.40 -30.11
CA GLY A 822 -21.23 15.07 -30.71
C GLY A 822 -20.07 14.22 -30.23
N VAL A 823 -20.11 13.71 -28.99
CA VAL A 823 -19.50 12.40 -28.64
C VAL A 823 -20.31 11.74 -27.52
N SER A 824 -20.59 10.44 -27.71
CA SER A 824 -21.26 9.50 -26.82
C SER A 824 -20.69 9.49 -25.38
N THR A 825 -21.57 9.57 -24.37
CA THR A 825 -21.37 9.19 -22.95
C THR A 825 -20.06 9.65 -22.27
N ALA A 826 -19.57 10.85 -22.55
CA ALA A 826 -18.48 11.45 -21.77
C ALA A 826 -19.00 12.03 -20.45
N LYS A 827 -18.40 11.65 -19.31
CA LYS A 827 -18.62 12.34 -18.02
C LYS A 827 -18.10 13.77 -18.16
N PHE A 828 -19.00 14.72 -18.41
CA PHE A 828 -18.68 16.14 -18.57
C PHE A 828 -17.95 16.69 -17.33
N MET A 829 -16.95 17.53 -17.55
CA MET A 829 -16.33 18.34 -16.50
C MET A 829 -16.79 19.78 -16.64
N ASN A 830 -16.73 20.56 -15.57
CA ASN A 830 -16.97 21.99 -15.60
C ASN A 830 -15.74 22.71 -15.04
N LEU A 831 -15.14 23.59 -15.83
CA LEU A 831 -14.09 24.50 -15.43
C LEU A 831 -14.68 25.89 -15.16
N ALA A 832 -14.70 26.30 -13.91
CA ALA A 832 -15.03 27.68 -13.52
C ALA A 832 -13.76 28.53 -13.50
N VAL A 833 -13.75 29.66 -14.21
CA VAL A 833 -12.65 30.63 -14.20
C VAL A 833 -13.16 31.94 -13.65
N GLN A 834 -12.58 32.40 -12.54
CA GLN A 834 -13.11 33.52 -11.75
C GLN A 834 -12.03 34.57 -11.49
N LEU A 835 -12.33 35.84 -11.75
CA LEU A 835 -11.48 36.96 -11.34
C LEU A 835 -11.85 37.40 -9.94
N VAL A 836 -10.88 37.42 -9.03
CA VAL A 836 -11.09 37.69 -7.61
C VAL A 836 -10.20 38.83 -7.14
N ARG A 837 -10.82 39.81 -6.50
CA ARG A 837 -10.17 40.98 -5.92
C ARG A 837 -9.88 40.78 -4.43
N THR A 838 -8.67 41.11 -3.99
CA THR A 838 -8.30 41.19 -2.56
C THR A 838 -7.67 42.53 -2.20
N THR A 839 -7.72 42.88 -0.91
CA THR A 839 -6.99 44.02 -0.37
C THR A 839 -5.47 43.75 -0.38
N SER A 840 -4.67 44.81 -0.46
CA SER A 840 -3.18 44.75 -0.49
C SER A 840 -2.58 43.91 0.65
N GLU A 841 -3.15 44.04 1.87
CA GLU A 841 -2.71 43.35 3.09
C GLU A 841 -3.29 41.94 3.26
N ALA A 842 -4.28 41.54 2.45
CA ALA A 842 -4.85 40.20 2.55
C ALA A 842 -3.89 39.17 1.94
N ALA A 843 -3.75 38.04 2.64
CA ALA A 843 -3.20 36.82 2.07
C ALA A 843 -3.98 36.44 0.79
N GLU A 844 -3.38 35.61 -0.07
CA GLU A 844 -4.00 35.10 -1.30
C GLU A 844 -5.49 34.75 -1.06
N PRO A 845 -6.42 35.11 -1.95
CA PRO A 845 -7.85 34.85 -1.79
C PRO A 845 -8.10 33.36 -1.79
N GLN A 846 -7.94 32.75 -0.63
CA GLN A 846 -8.32 31.37 -0.43
C GLN A 846 -9.83 31.22 -0.67
N VAL A 847 -10.58 32.32 -0.45
CA VAL A 847 -12.03 32.52 -0.56
C VAL A 847 -12.37 33.34 -1.81
N VAL A 848 -13.28 32.85 -2.66
CA VAL A 848 -14.01 33.73 -3.60
C VAL A 848 -15.33 34.13 -2.96
N MET A 849 -15.36 35.27 -2.28
CA MET A 849 -16.63 35.84 -1.81
C MET A 849 -17.35 36.44 -3.02
N SER A 850 -18.69 36.40 -3.04
CA SER A 850 -19.48 37.12 -4.05
C SER A 850 -19.13 38.62 -4.10
N SER A 851 -18.73 39.22 -2.97
CA SER A 851 -18.23 40.60 -2.88
C SER A 851 -16.87 40.84 -3.55
N ASN A 852 -16.07 39.77 -3.71
CA ASN A 852 -14.71 39.84 -4.22
C ASN A 852 -14.63 39.37 -5.68
N LEU A 853 -15.65 38.63 -6.13
CA LEU A 853 -15.80 38.18 -7.51
C LEU A 853 -16.06 39.37 -8.42
N GLN A 854 -15.19 39.57 -9.41
CA GLN A 854 -15.31 40.65 -10.41
C GLN A 854 -15.88 40.11 -11.72
N ALA A 855 -15.47 38.92 -12.11
CA ALA A 855 -15.94 38.23 -13.31
C ALA A 855 -15.89 36.72 -13.10
N SER A 856 -16.77 35.98 -13.78
CA SER A 856 -16.81 34.52 -13.74
C SER A 856 -17.21 34.00 -15.11
N VAL A 857 -16.50 32.98 -15.58
CA VAL A 857 -16.83 32.23 -16.80
C VAL A 857 -16.87 30.75 -16.44
N MET A 858 -17.83 30.02 -17.00
CA MET A 858 -17.95 28.57 -16.86
C MET A 858 -17.72 27.94 -18.22
N VAL A 859 -16.86 26.92 -18.28
CA VAL A 859 -16.60 26.11 -19.46
C VAL A 859 -17.01 24.68 -19.15
N ASP A 860 -17.87 24.11 -19.97
CA ASP A 860 -18.19 22.69 -19.93
C ASP A 860 -17.14 21.97 -20.80
N LEU A 861 -16.40 21.02 -20.23
CA LEU A 861 -15.28 20.27 -20.82
C LEU A 861 -15.65 18.82 -21.08
#